data_AF-A0AAY4DIU5-F1
#
_entry.id   AF-A0AAY4DIU5-F1
#
_cell.length_a   1.000
_cell.length_b   1.000
_cell.length_c   1.000
_cell.angle_alpha   90.00
_cell.angle_beta   90.00
_cell.angle_gamma   90.00
#
_symmetry.space_group_name_H-M   'P 1'
#
loop_
_entity.id
_entity.type
_entity.pdbx_description
1 polymer ?
#
loop_
_entity_poly.entity_id
_entity_poly.type
_entity_poly.pdbx_seq_one_letter_code
_entity_poly.pdbx_strand_id
1 'polypeptide(L)'
;GSTWISTISRYLSSEMTGLPPICTGVRQKHRTHTDVVPPEAKARFVADPIIPLRARTTKEFQEGVEKATHSGDWKPVHDFYASTFGSFLELSAAFKKEANAPSNTTDDSGINTRLLNAVYDVLLHTPPDTQKCVLKGAINSLLREWKSFKIKGTSLLQNPQYGSTATYVIFAHLLRQMASLAETDHHFLMHWFKKLSQKRFKLLVERLQLFISTRLYPGRPEDLPPMAKCSWWIPCATKVLSLLNAANSIVTPPIAPFTDFYNLTLDHTDFMDDYHTWQMHGNSSRFTFCQFPFILSTVVKKAIMQRDSEQQMISMARQTLVDKVSRRQRVDMSLLFLNIKVRRLQLVSDSLDELTRKRADLKKKLKVTFVGEAGLDMGGLTKEWFLLLIRRIFHTDYGMFTYTKDSQSYWFSSWKGDDCSEFRLVGALMGLAVYNSITLDIRFPPAVYKKLLTPPIGPCDPDTPVGMAALTLEDLLQIMPDIAHGLAELLSYEGNVEEDFYSTFQVFQEELGVIKPYSLKPGGEKIPVTNLNRKEYVHLYVDFLLNKSIYKQFAAFYHGFHSVCDSNALMLLRPEEVEILVCGSPSLDMGALQRGAQYENYSKTDPTIRAFWDVVLSFPLDLQKRLLHFTTGSDRVPVGGMPDLNFKISRLDVSTDWLPISHTCFNQLCLPPYKSKKDLRHKLTIAISNAEGFGLE
;
A
#
# COMPACT_ATOMS: atom_id res chain seq x y z
N GLY A 1 -4.43 17.88 -26.86
CA GLY A 1 -5.54 18.82 -27.14
C GLY A 1 -6.65 18.20 -27.99
N SER A 2 -6.34 17.85 -29.24
CA SER A 2 -7.29 17.30 -30.22
C SER A 2 -7.91 15.96 -29.83
N THR A 3 -7.14 15.04 -29.24
CA THR A 3 -7.63 13.75 -28.74
C THR A 3 -8.65 13.90 -27.62
N TRP A 4 -8.41 14.76 -26.64
CA TRP A 4 -9.34 15.02 -25.52
C TRP A 4 -10.69 15.59 -25.97
N ILE A 5 -10.67 16.55 -26.90
CA ILE A 5 -11.89 17.13 -27.47
C ILE A 5 -12.65 16.06 -28.28
N SER A 6 -11.92 15.20 -29.02
CA SER A 6 -12.54 14.06 -29.72
C SER A 6 -13.14 13.02 -28.77
N THR A 7 -12.53 12.81 -27.60
CA THR A 7 -13.04 11.91 -26.56
C THR A 7 -14.31 12.49 -25.96
N ILE A 8 -14.32 13.76 -25.55
CA ILE A 8 -15.53 14.44 -25.08
C ILE A 8 -16.63 14.36 -26.14
N SER A 9 -16.32 14.63 -27.41
CA SER A 9 -17.30 14.55 -28.50
C SER A 9 -17.92 13.15 -28.66
N ARG A 10 -17.12 12.08 -28.54
CA ARG A 10 -17.61 10.68 -28.59
C ARG A 10 -18.48 10.32 -27.39
N TYR A 11 -18.13 10.82 -26.21
CA TYR A 11 -18.92 10.62 -24.98
C TYR A 11 -20.22 11.43 -24.95
N LEU A 12 -20.25 12.60 -25.59
CA LEU A 12 -21.48 13.39 -25.75
C LEU A 12 -22.50 12.72 -26.69
N SER A 13 -22.03 11.88 -27.62
CA SER A 13 -22.88 11.14 -28.56
C SER A 13 -23.41 9.79 -28.06
N SER A 14 -22.91 9.24 -26.95
CA SER A 14 -23.43 7.98 -26.38
C SER A 14 -24.49 8.24 -25.32
N GLU A 15 -25.72 7.73 -25.52
CA GLU A 15 -26.71 7.62 -24.45
C GLU A 15 -26.27 6.55 -23.45
N MET A 16 -25.97 6.93 -22.20
CA MET A 16 -26.18 6.02 -21.07
C MET A 16 -26.17 6.73 -19.70
N THR A 17 -27.06 6.23 -18.85
CA THR A 17 -27.41 6.53 -17.46
C THR A 17 -26.32 7.19 -16.62
N GLY A 18 -26.60 8.40 -16.14
CA GLY A 18 -25.77 9.07 -15.13
C GLY A 18 -25.68 8.25 -13.85
N LEU A 19 -24.48 8.22 -13.26
CA LEU A 19 -24.28 7.69 -11.92
C LEU A 19 -25.19 8.45 -10.94
N PRO A 20 -25.94 7.78 -10.06
CA PRO A 20 -26.73 8.45 -9.04
C PRO A 20 -25.81 9.23 -8.08
N PRO A 21 -26.30 10.30 -7.45
CA PRO A 21 -25.50 11.08 -6.51
C PRO A 21 -24.96 10.21 -5.38
N ILE A 22 -23.73 10.51 -4.97
CA ILE A 22 -22.96 9.79 -3.96
C ILE A 22 -23.72 9.86 -2.63
N CYS A 23 -24.44 8.79 -2.29
CA CYS A 23 -25.07 8.66 -0.98
C CYS A 23 -24.00 8.13 -0.01
N THR A 24 -23.38 9.05 0.74
CA THR A 24 -22.20 8.86 1.60
C THR A 24 -22.45 8.06 2.88
N GLY A 25 -23.69 7.67 3.18
CA GLY A 25 -24.07 7.21 4.52
C GLY A 25 -23.84 5.74 4.88
N VAL A 26 -23.49 4.84 3.96
CA VAL A 26 -23.54 3.39 4.26
C VAL A 26 -22.45 2.57 3.56
N ARG A 27 -21.15 2.81 3.81
CA ARG A 27 -20.07 1.94 3.28
C ARG A 27 -18.90 1.62 4.22
N GLN A 28 -18.84 2.19 5.42
CA GLN A 28 -17.79 1.87 6.40
C GLN A 28 -17.92 0.48 7.05
N LYS A 29 -19.05 -0.24 6.89
CA LYS A 29 -19.28 -1.52 7.57
C LYS A 29 -18.50 -2.73 7.04
N HIS A 30 -17.81 -2.63 5.89
CA HIS A 30 -17.08 -3.76 5.29
C HIS A 30 -15.56 -3.70 5.49
N ARG A 31 -15.03 -2.65 6.12
CA ARG A 31 -13.77 -2.81 6.87
C ARG A 31 -14.18 -3.61 8.10
N THR A 32 -13.98 -4.93 8.08
CA THR A 32 -13.92 -5.71 9.32
C THR A 32 -13.08 -4.90 10.29
N HIS A 33 -13.69 -4.45 11.39
CA HIS A 33 -13.09 -3.62 12.44
C HIS A 33 -11.65 -4.08 12.70
N THR A 34 -10.67 -3.48 12.02
CA THR A 34 -9.26 -3.87 12.12
C THR A 34 -8.51 -2.91 13.04
N ASP A 35 -9.09 -1.75 13.29
CA ASP A 35 -8.40 -0.63 13.95
C ASP A 35 -8.76 -0.47 15.45
N VAL A 36 -9.75 -1.21 15.96
CA VAL A 36 -10.03 -1.25 17.40
C VAL A 36 -10.53 -2.65 17.79
N VAL A 37 -9.65 -3.43 18.43
CA VAL A 37 -10.04 -4.59 19.23
C VAL A 37 -10.55 -4.04 20.57
N PRO A 38 -11.75 -4.40 21.03
CA PRO A 38 -12.20 -4.05 22.38
C PRO A 38 -11.21 -4.61 23.41
N PRO A 39 -10.94 -3.92 24.54
CA PRO A 39 -10.10 -4.46 25.59
C PRO A 39 -10.64 -5.84 26.02
N GLU A 40 -9.73 -6.81 26.07
CA GLU A 40 -9.91 -8.24 26.32
C GLU A 40 -11.24 -8.62 27.00
N ALA A 41 -12.27 -8.89 26.20
CA ALA A 41 -13.44 -9.60 26.68
C ALA A 41 -13.03 -11.07 26.89
N LYS A 42 -12.73 -11.45 28.14
CA LYS A 42 -12.62 -12.85 28.55
C LYS A 42 -13.94 -13.55 28.25
N ALA A 43 -14.07 -14.11 27.05
CA ALA A 43 -15.22 -14.91 26.67
C ALA A 43 -15.32 -16.12 27.62
N ARG A 44 -16.51 -16.39 28.16
CA ARG A 44 -16.76 -17.61 28.93
C ARG A 44 -16.83 -18.78 27.96
N PHE A 45 -15.88 -19.70 28.04
CA PHE A 45 -15.74 -20.83 27.12
C PHE A 45 -16.41 -22.10 27.66
N VAL A 46 -17.16 -22.80 26.81
CA VAL A 46 -17.71 -24.13 27.09
C VAL A 46 -16.56 -25.15 27.09
N ALA A 47 -16.55 -26.07 28.06
CA ALA A 47 -15.54 -27.11 28.20
C ALA A 47 -15.60 -28.12 27.03
N ASP A 48 -14.48 -28.29 26.32
CA ASP A 48 -14.32 -29.35 25.31
C ASP A 48 -14.23 -30.74 25.97
N PRO A 49 -14.61 -31.82 25.25
CA PRO A 49 -14.43 -33.18 25.74
C PRO A 49 -12.94 -33.50 26.01
N ILE A 50 -12.67 -34.31 27.03
CA ILE A 50 -11.33 -34.76 27.40
C ILE A 50 -10.75 -35.62 26.27
N ILE A 51 -9.76 -35.10 25.54
CA ILE A 51 -9.07 -35.80 24.45
C ILE A 51 -7.81 -36.48 25.02
N PRO A 52 -7.68 -37.83 24.95
CA PRO A 52 -6.48 -38.54 25.39
C PRO A 52 -5.26 -38.19 24.51
N LEU A 53 -4.08 -38.00 25.12
CA LEU A 53 -2.82 -37.74 24.41
C LEU A 53 -2.37 -39.00 23.63
N ARG A 54 -2.09 -38.85 22.33
CA ARG A 54 -1.44 -39.86 21.49
C ARG A 54 -0.15 -39.35 20.82
N ALA A 55 0.44 -38.28 21.34
CA ALA A 55 1.54 -37.56 20.71
C ALA A 55 2.82 -38.43 20.60
N ARG A 56 3.24 -38.76 19.38
CA ARG A 56 4.65 -39.11 19.08
C ARG A 56 5.50 -37.84 19.14
N THR A 57 6.76 -37.95 19.54
CA THR A 57 7.67 -36.79 19.45
C THR A 57 8.03 -36.49 17.99
N THR A 58 8.38 -35.25 17.67
CA THR A 58 8.84 -34.86 16.32
C THR A 58 10.02 -35.72 15.86
N LYS A 59 10.92 -36.06 16.79
CA LYS A 59 12.10 -36.88 16.55
C LYS A 59 11.73 -38.32 16.21
N GLU A 60 10.83 -38.95 16.97
CA GLU A 60 10.33 -40.31 16.67
C GLU A 60 9.66 -40.41 15.30
N PHE A 61 8.89 -39.38 14.91
CA PHE A 61 8.29 -39.34 13.59
C PHE A 61 9.35 -39.25 12.48
N GLN A 62 10.33 -38.36 12.62
CA GLN A 62 11.41 -38.19 11.64
C GLN A 62 12.27 -39.45 11.50
N GLU A 63 12.68 -40.07 12.61
CA GLU A 63 13.42 -41.34 12.58
C GLU A 63 12.62 -42.45 11.90
N GLY A 64 11.30 -42.49 12.10
CA GLY A 64 10.42 -43.43 11.41
C GLY A 64 10.36 -43.21 9.90
N VAL A 65 10.33 -41.94 9.46
CA VAL A 65 10.36 -41.58 8.04
C VAL A 65 11.70 -41.90 7.41
N GLU A 66 12.82 -41.60 8.08
CA GLU A 66 14.16 -41.93 7.61
C GLU A 66 14.31 -43.44 7.44
N LYS A 67 13.87 -44.23 8.43
CA LYS A 67 13.87 -45.70 8.33
C LYS A 67 13.06 -46.19 7.14
N ALA A 68 11.84 -45.68 6.94
CA ALA A 68 10.99 -46.03 5.80
C ALA A 68 11.63 -45.66 4.45
N THR A 69 12.35 -44.53 4.40
CA THR A 69 13.05 -44.07 3.19
C THR A 69 14.23 -44.98 2.85
N HIS A 70 14.98 -45.46 3.85
CA HIS A 70 16.10 -46.39 3.65
C HIS A 70 15.66 -47.84 3.39
N SER A 71 14.61 -48.31 4.07
CA SER A 71 14.14 -49.69 3.96
C SER A 71 13.14 -49.93 2.82
N GLY A 72 12.48 -48.87 2.34
CA GLY A 72 11.36 -48.95 1.40
C GLY A 72 10.03 -49.40 2.05
N ASP A 73 10.02 -49.77 3.33
CA ASP A 73 8.80 -50.16 4.05
C ASP A 73 8.09 -48.92 4.63
N TRP A 74 7.08 -48.45 3.90
CA TRP A 74 6.27 -47.30 4.29
C TRP A 74 5.09 -47.65 5.20
N LYS A 75 4.86 -48.92 5.53
CA LYS A 75 3.69 -49.35 6.32
C LYS A 75 3.58 -48.63 7.67
N PRO A 76 4.66 -48.47 8.47
CA PRO A 76 4.56 -47.77 9.77
C PRO A 76 4.21 -46.29 9.63
N VAL A 77 4.67 -45.65 8.55
CA VAL A 77 4.38 -44.23 8.25
C VAL A 77 2.93 -44.12 7.76
N HIS A 78 2.50 -45.00 6.86
CA HIS A 78 1.12 -45.08 6.39
C HIS A 78 0.13 -45.24 7.55
N ASP A 79 0.38 -46.19 8.46
CA ASP A 79 -0.50 -46.47 9.59
C ASP A 79 -0.58 -45.27 10.56
N PHE A 80 0.51 -44.53 10.73
CA PHE A 80 0.50 -43.26 11.46
C PHE A 80 -0.41 -42.22 10.81
N TYR A 81 -0.31 -42.00 9.49
CA TYR A 81 -1.21 -41.05 8.79
C TYR A 81 -2.66 -41.53 8.81
N ALA A 82 -2.91 -42.82 8.60
CA ALA A 82 -4.25 -43.41 8.62
C ALA A 82 -4.93 -43.27 9.98
N SER A 83 -4.18 -43.47 11.07
CA SER A 83 -4.66 -43.25 12.43
C SER A 83 -4.91 -41.75 12.69
N THR A 84 -3.92 -40.91 12.39
CA THR A 84 -3.95 -39.47 12.68
C THR A 84 -5.07 -38.74 11.92
N PHE A 85 -5.26 -39.05 10.64
CA PHE A 85 -6.28 -38.42 9.80
C PHE A 85 -7.58 -39.23 9.72
N GLY A 86 -7.68 -40.35 10.45
CA GLY A 86 -8.86 -41.22 10.45
C GLY A 86 -10.10 -40.59 11.09
N SER A 87 -9.90 -39.71 12.07
CA SER A 87 -10.97 -38.87 12.61
C SER A 87 -10.43 -37.55 13.15
N PHE A 88 -11.31 -36.57 13.32
CA PHE A 88 -10.90 -35.30 13.90
C PHE A 88 -10.40 -35.42 15.36
N LEU A 89 -10.99 -36.33 16.13
CA LEU A 89 -10.56 -36.57 17.50
C LEU A 89 -9.10 -37.05 17.51
N GLU A 90 -8.75 -37.93 16.57
CA GLU A 90 -7.39 -38.44 16.40
C GLU A 90 -6.42 -37.36 15.91
N LEU A 91 -6.85 -36.51 14.95
CA LEU A 91 -6.05 -35.39 14.48
C LEU A 91 -5.71 -34.44 15.63
N SER A 92 -6.70 -34.10 16.46
CA SER A 92 -6.51 -33.27 17.63
C SER A 92 -5.61 -33.94 18.66
N ALA A 93 -5.84 -35.23 18.94
CA ALA A 93 -5.08 -36.00 19.91
C ALA A 93 -3.60 -36.14 19.52
N ALA A 94 -3.33 -36.31 18.23
CA ALA A 94 -1.98 -36.49 17.69
C ALA A 94 -1.14 -35.22 17.78
N PHE A 95 -1.77 -34.05 17.59
CA PHE A 95 -1.09 -32.75 17.62
C PHE A 95 -1.35 -31.95 18.90
N LYS A 96 -2.00 -32.49 19.94
CA LYS A 96 -2.20 -31.77 21.20
C LYS A 96 -0.88 -31.61 21.96
N LYS A 97 -0.61 -30.40 22.48
CA LYS A 97 0.62 -30.08 23.23
C LYS A 97 0.62 -30.68 24.65
N GLU A 98 -0.51 -30.61 25.36
CA GLU A 98 -0.66 -31.10 26.73
C GLU A 98 -2.04 -31.77 26.96
N ALA A 99 -2.11 -32.79 27.81
CA ALA A 99 -3.32 -33.60 28.03
C ALA A 99 -4.47 -32.79 28.65
N ASN A 100 -4.14 -31.96 29.65
CA ASN A 100 -5.10 -31.34 30.57
C ASN A 100 -5.12 -29.80 30.50
N ALA A 101 -4.35 -29.18 29.61
CA ALA A 101 -4.40 -27.74 29.43
C ALA A 101 -5.70 -27.34 28.70
N PRO A 102 -6.45 -26.33 29.18
CA PRO A 102 -7.58 -25.79 28.44
C PRO A 102 -7.07 -25.21 27.12
N SER A 103 -7.38 -25.86 26.00
CA SER A 103 -6.93 -25.51 24.64
C SER A 103 -7.67 -24.31 24.04
N ASN A 104 -8.04 -23.34 24.87
CA ASN A 104 -9.07 -22.34 24.58
C ASN A 104 -8.67 -20.90 24.94
N THR A 105 -7.38 -20.62 25.14
CA THR A 105 -6.93 -19.22 25.22
C THR A 105 -6.54 -18.73 23.84
N THR A 106 -6.77 -17.44 23.56
CA THR A 106 -6.21 -16.79 22.36
C THR A 106 -4.69 -17.01 22.31
N ASP A 107 -4.03 -17.01 23.47
CA ASP A 107 -2.57 -17.06 23.60
C ASP A 107 -1.92 -18.43 23.45
N ASP A 108 -2.65 -19.54 23.41
CA ASP A 108 -2.11 -20.85 23.04
C ASP A 108 -3.09 -21.64 22.17
N SER A 109 -2.64 -22.07 20.99
CA SER A 109 -3.45 -22.90 20.11
C SER A 109 -3.65 -24.31 20.65
N GLY A 110 -2.82 -24.72 21.63
CA GLY A 110 -2.80 -26.08 22.16
C GLY A 110 -2.25 -27.12 21.18
N ILE A 111 -1.73 -26.68 20.02
CA ILE A 111 -1.22 -27.53 18.94
C ILE A 111 0.31 -27.58 18.98
N ASN A 112 0.88 -28.79 18.92
CA ASN A 112 2.28 -29.03 18.66
C ASN A 112 2.62 -28.71 17.18
N THR A 113 2.85 -27.43 16.92
CA THR A 113 3.16 -26.91 15.57
C THR A 113 4.43 -27.51 14.98
N ARG A 114 5.42 -27.88 15.80
CA ARG A 114 6.66 -28.52 15.34
C ARG A 114 6.40 -29.90 14.73
N LEU A 115 5.63 -30.73 15.43
CA LEU A 115 5.22 -32.05 14.92
C LEU A 115 4.34 -31.91 13.68
N LEU A 116 3.34 -31.01 13.72
CA LEU A 116 2.44 -30.78 12.58
C LEU A 116 3.21 -30.38 11.31
N ASN A 117 4.19 -29.48 11.46
CA ASN A 117 5.03 -29.05 10.35
C ASN A 117 5.85 -30.21 9.78
N ALA A 118 6.51 -31.01 10.63
CA ALA A 118 7.28 -32.16 10.19
C ALA A 118 6.42 -33.19 9.44
N VAL A 119 5.21 -33.46 9.95
CA VAL A 119 4.25 -34.37 9.30
C VAL A 119 3.82 -33.86 7.93
N TYR A 120 3.58 -32.56 7.76
CA TYR A 120 3.22 -32.04 6.44
C TYR A 120 4.40 -31.89 5.47
N ASP A 121 5.62 -31.61 5.95
CA ASP A 121 6.80 -31.51 5.06
C ASP A 121 7.13 -32.84 4.38
N VAL A 122 6.88 -33.96 5.06
CA VAL A 122 7.14 -35.30 4.51
C VAL A 122 6.01 -35.78 3.58
N LEU A 123 4.78 -35.30 3.76
CA LEU A 123 3.59 -35.88 3.13
C LEU A 123 3.69 -36.03 1.61
N LEU A 124 4.21 -35.02 0.90
CA LEU A 124 4.35 -35.07 -0.57
C LEU A 124 5.41 -36.08 -1.05
N HIS A 125 6.32 -36.50 -0.17
CA HIS A 125 7.35 -37.50 -0.45
C HIS A 125 6.93 -38.93 -0.06
N THR A 126 5.75 -39.10 0.55
CA THR A 126 5.20 -40.43 0.88
C THR A 126 4.54 -41.11 -0.33
N PRO A 127 4.34 -42.43 -0.31
CA PRO A 127 3.64 -43.15 -1.37
C PRO A 127 2.21 -42.64 -1.62
N PRO A 128 1.68 -42.75 -2.86
CA PRO A 128 0.36 -42.23 -3.24
C PRO A 128 -0.79 -42.70 -2.35
N ASP A 129 -0.73 -43.91 -1.80
CA ASP A 129 -1.79 -44.44 -0.92
C ASP A 129 -1.85 -43.71 0.42
N THR A 130 -0.69 -43.33 0.98
CA THR A 130 -0.60 -42.49 2.19
C THR A 130 -1.19 -41.11 1.91
N GLN A 131 -0.83 -40.52 0.78
CA GLN A 131 -1.36 -39.23 0.34
C GLN A 131 -2.89 -39.27 0.18
N LYS A 132 -3.45 -40.30 -0.46
CA LYS A 132 -4.90 -40.49 -0.60
C LYS A 132 -5.60 -40.67 0.75
N CYS A 133 -4.96 -41.37 1.70
CA CYS A 133 -5.49 -41.58 3.04
C CYS A 133 -5.72 -40.25 3.79
N VAL A 134 -4.76 -39.33 3.71
CA VAL A 134 -4.88 -37.98 4.29
C VAL A 134 -6.03 -37.19 3.64
N LEU A 135 -6.17 -37.22 2.32
CA LEU A 135 -7.27 -36.55 1.62
C LEU A 135 -8.63 -37.15 1.99
N LYS A 136 -8.74 -38.48 2.10
CA LYS A 136 -9.95 -39.17 2.57
C LYS A 136 -10.32 -38.74 3.99
N GLY A 137 -9.32 -38.61 4.87
CA GLY A 137 -9.49 -38.06 6.21
C GLY A 137 -10.02 -36.62 6.21
N ALA A 138 -9.49 -35.77 5.32
CA ALA A 138 -9.97 -34.41 5.15
C ALA A 138 -11.42 -34.35 4.64
N ILE A 139 -11.78 -35.18 3.64
CA ILE A 139 -13.16 -35.28 3.12
C ILE A 139 -14.12 -35.73 4.23
N ASN A 140 -13.80 -36.81 4.93
CA ASN A 140 -14.62 -37.32 6.04
C ASN A 140 -14.81 -36.26 7.14
N SER A 141 -13.79 -35.43 7.37
CA SER A 141 -13.86 -34.33 8.32
C SER A 141 -14.80 -33.21 7.83
N LEU A 142 -14.78 -32.89 6.54
CA LEU A 142 -15.66 -31.89 5.93
C LEU A 142 -17.14 -32.31 5.89
N LEU A 143 -17.42 -33.62 5.87
CA LEU A 143 -18.78 -34.17 5.81
C LEU A 143 -19.52 -34.21 7.17
N ARG A 144 -18.81 -34.10 8.30
CA ARG A 144 -19.42 -34.11 9.65
C ARG A 144 -19.83 -32.70 10.08
N GLU A 145 -20.75 -32.55 11.05
CA GLU A 145 -21.13 -31.24 11.60
C GLU A 145 -19.99 -30.59 12.41
N TRP A 146 -19.65 -29.33 12.10
CA TRP A 146 -18.52 -28.59 12.66
C TRP A 146 -18.92 -27.83 13.94
N LYS A 147 -19.12 -28.53 15.06
CA LYS A 147 -19.55 -27.90 16.32
C LYS A 147 -18.47 -27.15 17.13
N SER A 148 -17.18 -27.33 16.83
CA SER A 148 -16.06 -26.65 17.53
C SER A 148 -14.88 -26.50 16.58
N PHE A 149 -14.69 -25.31 15.98
CA PHE A 149 -13.79 -25.11 14.84
C PHE A 149 -12.30 -24.99 15.22
N LYS A 150 -11.99 -24.63 16.48
CA LYS A 150 -10.72 -24.00 16.89
C LYS A 150 -9.44 -24.75 16.48
N ILE A 151 -9.40 -26.07 16.66
CA ILE A 151 -8.22 -26.91 16.31
C ILE A 151 -8.39 -27.58 14.92
N LYS A 152 -9.63 -27.64 14.41
CA LYS A 152 -10.08 -28.36 13.19
C LYS A 152 -9.54 -27.78 11.91
N GLY A 153 -9.86 -26.52 11.64
CA GLY A 153 -9.63 -25.91 10.33
C GLY A 153 -8.18 -25.52 10.08
N THR A 154 -7.47 -25.08 11.12
CA THR A 154 -6.10 -24.55 11.04
C THR A 154 -5.08 -25.61 10.63
N SER A 155 -5.22 -26.83 11.16
CA SER A 155 -4.34 -27.95 10.83
C SER A 155 -4.55 -28.40 9.38
N LEU A 156 -5.81 -28.58 8.97
CA LEU A 156 -6.14 -29.01 7.61
C LEU A 156 -5.72 -27.99 6.54
N LEU A 157 -5.86 -26.69 6.80
CA LEU A 157 -5.49 -25.63 5.86
C LEU A 157 -4.01 -25.72 5.42
N GLN A 158 -3.12 -26.22 6.29
CA GLN A 158 -1.70 -26.38 6.00
C GLN A 158 -1.38 -27.54 5.06
N ASN A 159 -2.33 -28.45 4.77
CA ASN A 159 -2.08 -29.61 3.93
C ASN A 159 -1.48 -29.22 2.55
N PRO A 160 -0.24 -29.64 2.24
CA PRO A 160 0.45 -29.26 1.01
C PRO A 160 -0.17 -29.85 -0.26
N GLN A 161 -0.99 -30.90 -0.15
CA GLN A 161 -1.66 -31.53 -1.29
C GLN A 161 -2.64 -30.58 -2.01
N TYR A 162 -3.12 -29.55 -1.32
CA TYR A 162 -3.99 -28.50 -1.86
C TYR A 162 -3.29 -27.59 -2.89
N GLY A 163 -2.01 -27.81 -3.20
CA GLY A 163 -1.34 -27.18 -4.34
C GLY A 163 -1.74 -27.74 -5.70
N SER A 164 -2.43 -28.89 -5.77
CA SER A 164 -2.81 -29.55 -7.02
C SER A 164 -4.30 -29.35 -7.37
N THR A 165 -4.59 -29.08 -8.65
CA THR A 165 -5.95 -28.91 -9.19
C THR A 165 -6.88 -30.08 -8.87
N ALA A 166 -6.34 -31.31 -8.82
CA ALA A 166 -7.07 -32.53 -8.47
C ALA A 166 -7.70 -32.49 -7.07
N THR A 167 -7.19 -31.63 -6.18
CA THR A 167 -7.67 -31.51 -4.78
C THR A 167 -8.51 -30.25 -4.54
N TYR A 168 -8.70 -29.41 -5.56
CA TYR A 168 -9.33 -28.09 -5.40
C TYR A 168 -10.78 -28.16 -4.96
N VAL A 169 -11.52 -29.21 -5.30
CA VAL A 169 -12.89 -29.41 -4.79
C VAL A 169 -12.87 -29.55 -3.27
N ILE A 170 -11.97 -30.37 -2.73
CA ILE A 170 -11.80 -30.57 -1.28
C ILE A 170 -11.38 -29.26 -0.63
N PHE A 171 -10.40 -28.58 -1.24
CA PHE A 171 -9.89 -27.32 -0.74
C PHE A 171 -10.97 -26.23 -0.72
N ALA A 172 -11.76 -26.10 -1.78
CA ALA A 172 -12.89 -25.17 -1.85
C ALA A 172 -13.86 -25.40 -0.69
N HIS A 173 -14.28 -26.65 -0.46
CA HIS A 173 -15.19 -26.96 0.65
C HIS A 173 -14.61 -26.61 2.02
N LEU A 174 -13.31 -26.83 2.23
CA LEU A 174 -12.61 -26.36 3.44
C LEU A 174 -12.69 -24.83 3.57
N LEU A 175 -12.35 -24.10 2.51
CA LEU A 175 -12.39 -22.63 2.51
C LEU A 175 -13.80 -22.09 2.76
N ARG A 176 -14.83 -22.75 2.23
CA ARG A 176 -16.23 -22.38 2.49
C ARG A 176 -16.59 -22.49 3.97
N GLN A 177 -16.19 -23.57 4.62
CA GLN A 177 -16.42 -23.74 6.05
C GLN A 177 -15.70 -22.69 6.88
N MET A 178 -14.45 -22.36 6.52
CA MET A 178 -13.69 -21.29 7.18
C MET A 178 -14.30 -19.90 6.97
N ALA A 179 -14.80 -19.64 5.76
CA ALA A 179 -15.44 -18.38 5.41
C ALA A 179 -16.80 -18.19 6.12
N SER A 180 -17.50 -19.26 6.48
CA SER A 180 -18.82 -19.23 7.13
C SER A 180 -18.80 -19.21 8.66
N LEU A 181 -17.62 -19.16 9.29
CA LEU A 181 -17.52 -19.13 10.76
C LEU A 181 -18.04 -17.83 11.37
N ALA A 182 -18.30 -17.89 12.68
CA ALA A 182 -18.60 -16.73 13.49
C ALA A 182 -17.37 -15.82 13.67
N GLU A 183 -17.61 -14.56 13.99
CA GLU A 183 -16.57 -13.54 14.17
C GLU A 183 -15.56 -13.90 15.28
N THR A 184 -16.01 -14.53 16.36
CA THR A 184 -15.14 -15.02 17.44
C THR A 184 -14.14 -16.07 16.96
N ASP A 185 -14.55 -16.95 16.04
CA ASP A 185 -13.68 -17.97 15.46
C ASP A 185 -12.73 -17.35 14.41
N HIS A 186 -13.15 -16.29 13.70
CA HIS A 186 -12.26 -15.51 12.82
C HIS A 186 -11.16 -14.81 13.62
N HIS A 187 -11.47 -14.22 14.77
CA HIS A 187 -10.45 -13.65 15.66
C HIS A 187 -9.45 -14.70 16.16
N PHE A 188 -9.94 -15.89 16.52
CA PHE A 188 -9.08 -17.00 16.90
C PHE A 188 -8.15 -17.42 15.74
N LEU A 189 -8.69 -17.57 14.52
CA LEU A 189 -7.90 -17.87 13.33
C LEU A 189 -6.82 -16.83 13.06
N MET A 190 -7.16 -15.55 13.16
CA MET A 190 -6.21 -14.46 12.99
C MET A 190 -5.06 -14.58 13.99
N HIS A 191 -5.36 -14.80 15.28
CA HIS A 191 -4.34 -14.96 16.31
C HIS A 191 -3.46 -16.21 16.08
N TRP A 192 -4.05 -17.29 15.58
CA TRP A 192 -3.30 -18.48 15.19
C TRP A 192 -2.35 -18.22 14.01
N PHE A 193 -2.83 -17.54 12.97
CA PHE A 193 -2.02 -17.19 11.79
C PHE A 193 -0.79 -16.35 12.16
N LYS A 194 -0.89 -15.46 13.17
CA LYS A 194 0.26 -14.68 13.67
C LYS A 194 1.43 -15.53 14.15
N LYS A 195 1.16 -16.75 14.63
CA LYS A 195 2.16 -17.64 15.23
C LYS A 195 2.84 -18.55 14.21
N LEU A 196 2.40 -18.53 12.95
CA LEU A 196 3.04 -19.28 11.89
C LEU A 196 4.43 -18.72 11.59
N SER A 197 5.36 -19.60 11.21
CA SER A 197 6.64 -19.13 10.67
C SER A 197 6.41 -18.42 9.34
N GLN A 198 7.25 -17.42 9.05
CA GLN A 198 7.17 -16.64 7.80
C GLN A 198 7.09 -17.53 6.55
N LYS A 199 7.90 -18.59 6.48
CA LYS A 199 7.88 -19.57 5.37
C LYS A 199 6.51 -20.22 5.19
N ARG A 200 5.87 -20.69 6.27
CA ARG A 200 4.55 -21.35 6.22
C ARG A 200 3.44 -20.37 5.88
N PHE A 201 3.50 -19.19 6.50
CA PHE A 201 2.56 -18.11 6.24
C PHE A 201 2.55 -17.74 4.75
N LYS A 202 3.74 -17.55 4.16
CA LYS A 202 3.88 -17.24 2.72
C LYS A 202 3.37 -18.37 1.83
N LEU A 203 3.69 -19.62 2.12
CA LEU A 203 3.18 -20.78 1.36
C LEU A 203 1.64 -20.87 1.38
N LEU A 204 0.99 -20.47 2.48
CA LEU A 204 -0.47 -20.43 2.56
C LEU A 204 -1.07 -19.30 1.69
N VAL A 205 -0.45 -18.11 1.72
CA VAL A 205 -0.84 -16.98 0.88
C VAL A 205 -0.71 -17.36 -0.60
N GLU A 206 0.44 -17.88 -1.01
CA GLU A 206 0.72 -18.31 -2.38
C GLU A 206 -0.27 -19.39 -2.85
N ARG A 207 -0.61 -20.36 -1.99
CA ARG A 207 -1.57 -21.42 -2.31
C ARG A 207 -2.98 -20.87 -2.54
N LEU A 208 -3.45 -19.95 -1.71
CA LEU A 208 -4.75 -19.31 -1.87
C LEU A 208 -4.79 -18.45 -3.13
N GLN A 209 -3.72 -17.70 -3.42
CA GLN A 209 -3.59 -16.92 -4.64
C GLN A 209 -3.60 -17.82 -5.88
N LEU A 210 -2.80 -18.89 -5.89
CA LEU A 210 -2.77 -19.86 -6.98
C LEU A 210 -4.15 -20.49 -7.20
N PHE A 211 -4.84 -20.87 -6.13
CA PHE A 211 -6.21 -21.39 -6.21
C PHE A 211 -7.17 -20.39 -6.86
N ILE A 212 -7.11 -19.11 -6.48
CA ILE A 212 -7.91 -18.04 -7.10
C ILE A 212 -7.54 -17.87 -8.57
N SER A 213 -6.25 -17.80 -8.89
CA SER A 213 -5.72 -17.60 -10.25
C SER A 213 -6.11 -18.73 -11.20
N THR A 214 -5.89 -19.98 -10.80
CA THR A 214 -6.26 -21.15 -11.59
C THR A 214 -7.77 -21.28 -11.73
N ARG A 215 -8.55 -20.78 -10.76
CA ARG A 215 -10.01 -20.77 -10.88
C ARG A 215 -10.51 -19.71 -11.86
N LEU A 216 -9.86 -18.55 -11.92
CA LEU A 216 -10.16 -17.49 -12.89
C LEU A 216 -9.76 -17.90 -14.31
N TYR A 217 -8.57 -18.47 -14.45
CA TYR A 217 -7.97 -18.86 -15.72
C TYR A 217 -7.49 -20.32 -15.65
N PRO A 218 -8.41 -21.30 -15.76
CA PRO A 218 -8.03 -22.71 -15.75
C PRO A 218 -7.24 -23.07 -17.01
N GLY A 219 -6.16 -23.83 -16.87
CA GLY A 219 -5.35 -24.27 -18.01
C GLY A 219 -6.14 -25.11 -19.03
N ARG A 220 -7.06 -25.96 -18.53
CA ARG A 220 -8.09 -26.64 -19.32
C ARG A 220 -9.45 -26.45 -18.65
N PRO A 221 -10.49 -25.98 -19.37
CA PRO A 221 -11.81 -25.72 -18.77
C PRO A 221 -12.46 -26.96 -18.15
N GLU A 222 -12.14 -28.15 -18.64
CA GLU A 222 -12.70 -29.44 -18.20
C GLU A 222 -12.14 -29.93 -16.86
N ASP A 223 -10.96 -29.43 -16.45
CA ASP A 223 -10.28 -29.87 -15.22
C ASP A 223 -11.01 -29.40 -13.95
N LEU A 224 -11.88 -28.39 -14.05
CA LEU A 224 -12.60 -27.81 -12.93
C LEU A 224 -14.12 -27.79 -13.18
N PRO A 225 -14.95 -27.89 -12.12
CA PRO A 225 -16.39 -27.78 -12.25
C PRO A 225 -16.83 -26.45 -12.90
N PRO A 226 -17.94 -26.42 -13.67
CA PRO A 226 -18.44 -25.19 -14.30
C PRO A 226 -18.64 -24.04 -13.31
N MET A 227 -18.31 -22.80 -13.72
CA MET A 227 -18.38 -21.61 -12.86
C MET A 227 -19.76 -21.41 -12.21
N ALA A 228 -20.83 -21.64 -12.97
CA ALA A 228 -22.21 -21.48 -12.51
C ALA A 228 -22.54 -22.32 -11.25
N LYS A 229 -21.94 -23.50 -11.09
CA LYS A 229 -22.19 -24.39 -9.94
C LYS A 229 -21.27 -24.12 -8.74
N CYS A 230 -20.22 -23.32 -8.93
CA CYS A 230 -19.11 -23.16 -8.01
C CYS A 230 -18.68 -21.68 -7.88
N SER A 231 -19.62 -20.75 -8.07
CA SER A 231 -19.40 -19.30 -7.96
C SER A 231 -18.89 -18.87 -6.58
N TRP A 232 -19.12 -19.70 -5.56
CA TRP A 232 -18.70 -19.46 -4.18
C TRP A 232 -17.20 -19.74 -3.92
N TRP A 233 -16.46 -20.38 -4.85
CA TRP A 233 -15.05 -20.76 -4.62
C TRP A 233 -14.14 -19.55 -4.42
N ILE A 234 -14.14 -18.60 -5.35
CA ILE A 234 -13.31 -17.39 -5.30
C ILE A 234 -13.67 -16.51 -4.09
N PRO A 235 -14.97 -16.22 -3.80
CA PRO A 235 -15.35 -15.46 -2.62
C PRO A 235 -14.85 -16.09 -1.31
N CYS A 236 -15.00 -17.40 -1.14
CA CYS A 236 -14.56 -18.08 0.08
C CYS A 236 -13.03 -18.03 0.24
N ALA A 237 -12.29 -18.30 -0.85
CA ALA A 237 -10.82 -18.21 -0.84
C ALA A 237 -10.33 -16.80 -0.51
N THR A 238 -10.95 -15.78 -1.11
CA THR A 238 -10.60 -14.36 -0.88
C THR A 238 -10.89 -13.94 0.57
N LYS A 239 -12.01 -14.41 1.16
CA LYS A 239 -12.34 -14.16 2.57
C LYS A 239 -11.38 -14.86 3.52
N VAL A 240 -10.92 -16.08 3.22
CA VAL A 240 -9.89 -16.74 4.05
C VAL A 240 -8.54 -16.01 3.91
N LEU A 241 -8.19 -15.57 2.70
CA LEU A 241 -7.00 -14.76 2.46
C LEU A 241 -7.06 -13.41 3.20
N SER A 242 -8.25 -12.82 3.35
CA SER A 242 -8.42 -11.59 4.13
C SER A 242 -8.13 -11.78 5.62
N LEU A 243 -8.40 -12.97 6.18
CA LEU A 243 -8.03 -13.31 7.56
C LEU A 243 -6.50 -13.39 7.73
N LEU A 244 -5.79 -13.95 6.75
CA LEU A 244 -4.32 -13.94 6.73
C LEU A 244 -3.78 -12.50 6.63
N ASN A 245 -4.33 -11.69 5.73
CA ASN A 245 -3.94 -10.28 5.61
C ASN A 245 -4.20 -9.51 6.92
N ALA A 246 -5.37 -9.72 7.55
CA ALA A 246 -5.69 -9.11 8.83
C ALA A 246 -4.72 -9.56 9.93
N ALA A 247 -4.34 -10.85 9.97
CA ALA A 247 -3.32 -11.38 10.88
C ALA A 247 -1.93 -10.76 10.64
N ASN A 248 -1.58 -10.49 9.39
CA ASN A 248 -0.32 -9.85 9.02
C ASN A 248 -0.24 -8.39 9.52
N SER A 249 -1.35 -7.64 9.41
CA SER A 249 -1.40 -6.22 9.79
C SER A 249 -1.33 -5.94 11.29
N ILE A 250 -1.63 -6.95 12.11
CA ILE A 250 -1.68 -6.84 13.58
C ILE A 250 -0.42 -7.39 14.26
N VAL A 251 0.64 -7.65 13.49
CA VAL A 251 1.98 -7.99 13.98
C VAL A 251 2.92 -6.90 13.51
N THR A 252 3.75 -6.39 14.43
CA THR A 252 4.78 -5.40 14.14
C THR A 252 6.14 -5.99 14.50
N PRO A 253 7.07 -6.19 13.54
CA PRO A 253 6.90 -6.00 12.10
C PRO A 253 5.97 -7.04 11.45
N PRO A 254 5.37 -6.75 10.27
CA PRO A 254 4.49 -7.69 9.57
C PRO A 254 5.23 -8.98 9.17
N ILE A 255 4.51 -10.10 9.14
CA ILE A 255 5.05 -11.44 8.83
C ILE A 255 5.53 -11.52 7.38
N ALA A 256 4.76 -10.95 6.46
CA ALA A 256 5.09 -10.86 5.04
C ALA A 256 4.82 -9.44 4.50
N PRO A 257 5.55 -8.99 3.47
CA PRO A 257 5.27 -7.73 2.79
C PRO A 257 3.83 -7.69 2.26
N PHE A 258 3.19 -6.51 2.26
CA PHE A 258 1.83 -6.38 1.73
C PHE A 258 1.73 -6.73 0.24
N THR A 259 2.84 -6.58 -0.51
CA THR A 259 2.93 -6.94 -1.93
C THR A 259 2.81 -8.44 -2.18
N ASP A 260 3.17 -9.28 -1.19
CA ASP A 260 3.01 -10.75 -1.29
C ASP A 260 1.54 -11.14 -1.35
N PHE A 261 0.61 -10.25 -0.98
CA PHE A 261 -0.83 -10.50 -1.07
C PHE A 261 -1.44 -10.12 -2.42
N TYR A 262 -0.71 -9.44 -3.31
CA TYR A 262 -1.21 -9.10 -4.64
C TYR A 262 -1.36 -10.34 -5.52
N ASN A 263 -2.54 -10.50 -6.12
CA ASN A 263 -2.76 -11.49 -7.16
C ASN A 263 -2.63 -10.84 -8.55
N LEU A 264 -1.44 -10.95 -9.15
CA LEU A 264 -1.13 -10.34 -10.45
C LEU A 264 -2.00 -10.86 -11.60
N THR A 265 -2.65 -12.03 -11.47
CA THR A 265 -3.59 -12.50 -12.51
C THR A 265 -4.83 -11.61 -12.62
N LEU A 266 -5.14 -10.81 -11.59
CA LEU A 266 -6.22 -9.83 -11.62
C LEU A 266 -5.90 -8.64 -12.54
N ASP A 267 -4.63 -8.39 -12.86
CA ASP A 267 -4.22 -7.32 -13.78
C ASP A 267 -4.76 -7.55 -15.21
N HIS A 268 -5.14 -8.80 -15.53
CA HIS A 268 -5.74 -9.19 -16.82
C HIS A 268 -7.28 -9.27 -16.80
N THR A 269 -7.90 -9.00 -15.66
CA THR A 269 -9.37 -8.99 -15.52
C THR A 269 -9.95 -7.61 -15.84
N ASP A 270 -11.25 -7.54 -16.13
CA ASP A 270 -11.95 -6.25 -16.27
C ASP A 270 -12.19 -5.62 -14.89
N PHE A 271 -11.14 -5.02 -14.33
CA PHE A 271 -11.16 -4.37 -13.03
C PHE A 271 -12.09 -3.15 -12.98
N MET A 272 -12.47 -2.56 -14.11
CA MET A 272 -13.43 -1.45 -14.10
C MET A 272 -14.87 -1.93 -13.98
N ASP A 273 -15.23 -3.08 -14.56
CA ASP A 273 -16.54 -3.69 -14.29
C ASP A 273 -16.66 -4.10 -12.81
N ASP A 274 -15.60 -4.68 -12.24
CA ASP A 274 -15.55 -4.99 -10.81
C ASP A 274 -15.69 -3.73 -9.94
N TYR A 275 -14.96 -2.65 -10.29
CA TYR A 275 -15.03 -1.36 -9.62
C TYR A 275 -16.41 -0.72 -9.71
N HIS A 276 -17.02 -0.65 -10.90
CA HIS A 276 -18.36 -0.10 -11.07
C HIS A 276 -19.40 -0.95 -10.34
N THR A 277 -19.28 -2.29 -10.37
CA THR A 277 -20.15 -3.19 -9.62
C THR A 277 -20.03 -2.90 -8.12
N TRP A 278 -18.81 -2.74 -7.60
CA TRP A 278 -18.58 -2.38 -6.21
C TRP A 278 -19.16 -0.99 -5.86
N GLN A 279 -18.97 -0.01 -6.75
CA GLN A 279 -19.49 1.35 -6.59
C GLN A 279 -21.02 1.41 -6.63
N MET A 280 -21.70 0.62 -7.46
CA MET A 280 -23.16 0.64 -7.57
C MET A 280 -23.83 -0.25 -6.53
N HIS A 281 -23.17 -1.34 -6.15
CA HIS A 281 -23.74 -2.41 -5.34
C HIS A 281 -23.00 -2.63 -4.02
N GLY A 282 -22.44 -1.58 -3.41
CA GLY A 282 -21.66 -1.68 -2.17
C GLY A 282 -22.37 -2.33 -0.96
N ASN A 283 -23.69 -2.54 -1.02
CA ASN A 283 -24.50 -3.29 -0.03
C ASN A 283 -25.11 -4.60 -0.59
N SER A 284 -24.74 -5.03 -1.80
CA SER A 284 -25.22 -6.27 -2.41
C SER A 284 -24.43 -7.48 -1.92
N SER A 285 -25.04 -8.66 -1.97
CA SER A 285 -24.40 -9.95 -1.74
C SER A 285 -23.44 -10.37 -2.86
N ARG A 286 -23.33 -9.57 -3.94
CA ARG A 286 -22.44 -9.85 -5.07
C ARG A 286 -20.98 -9.59 -4.68
N PHE A 287 -20.15 -10.61 -4.87
CA PHE A 287 -18.71 -10.54 -4.65
C PHE A 287 -18.04 -9.62 -5.68
N THR A 288 -17.11 -8.79 -5.21
CA THR A 288 -16.18 -8.01 -6.03
C THR A 288 -14.79 -8.02 -5.40
N PHE A 289 -13.73 -7.98 -6.20
CA PHE A 289 -12.37 -7.91 -5.66
C PHE A 289 -12.09 -6.56 -4.99
N CYS A 290 -12.76 -5.48 -5.40
CA CYS A 290 -12.71 -4.18 -4.74
C CYS A 290 -13.17 -4.19 -3.26
N GLN A 291 -13.94 -5.20 -2.82
CA GLN A 291 -14.24 -5.42 -1.39
C GLN A 291 -12.98 -5.86 -0.59
N PHE A 292 -11.99 -6.42 -1.27
CA PHE A 292 -10.77 -6.99 -0.69
C PHE A 292 -9.53 -6.33 -1.29
N PRO A 293 -9.33 -5.01 -1.14
CA PRO A 293 -8.34 -4.24 -1.88
C PRO A 293 -6.89 -4.70 -1.69
N PHE A 294 -6.58 -5.45 -0.62
CA PHE A 294 -5.24 -6.00 -0.42
C PHE A 294 -4.79 -6.98 -1.51
N ILE A 295 -5.73 -7.58 -2.26
CA ILE A 295 -5.42 -8.55 -3.33
C ILE A 295 -5.11 -7.86 -4.66
N LEU A 296 -5.57 -6.62 -4.85
CA LEU A 296 -5.36 -5.85 -6.06
C LEU A 296 -3.96 -5.26 -6.07
N SER A 297 -3.25 -5.40 -7.19
CA SER A 297 -1.93 -4.80 -7.37
C SER A 297 -2.00 -3.27 -7.37
N THR A 298 -0.87 -2.61 -7.08
CA THR A 298 -0.76 -1.15 -7.22
C THR A 298 -1.04 -0.69 -8.66
N VAL A 299 -0.73 -1.52 -9.67
CA VAL A 299 -0.99 -1.23 -11.09
C VAL A 299 -2.50 -1.14 -11.35
N VAL A 300 -3.28 -2.12 -10.87
CA VAL A 300 -4.74 -2.12 -11.00
C VAL A 300 -5.35 -0.93 -10.26
N LYS A 301 -4.92 -0.65 -9.03
CA LYS A 301 -5.44 0.47 -8.25
C LYS A 301 -5.13 1.83 -8.88
N LYS A 302 -3.91 2.00 -9.43
CA LYS A 302 -3.54 3.19 -10.24
C LYS A 302 -4.48 3.33 -11.44
N ALA A 303 -4.75 2.24 -12.16
CA ALA A 303 -5.61 2.26 -13.32
C ALA A 303 -7.07 2.60 -12.96
N ILE A 304 -7.58 2.09 -11.83
CA ILE A 304 -8.91 2.46 -11.29
C ILE A 304 -8.93 3.96 -10.95
N MET A 305 -7.96 4.45 -10.19
CA MET A 305 -7.83 5.87 -9.83
C MET A 305 -7.80 6.78 -11.06
N GLN A 306 -7.01 6.41 -12.07
CA GLN A 306 -6.88 7.19 -13.30
C GLN A 306 -8.17 7.18 -14.14
N ARG A 307 -8.81 6.02 -14.30
CA ARG A 307 -10.06 5.95 -15.07
C ARG A 307 -11.20 6.68 -14.35
N ASP A 308 -11.28 6.56 -13.03
CA ASP A 308 -12.24 7.30 -12.22
C ASP A 308 -12.02 8.82 -12.31
N SER A 309 -10.76 9.29 -12.24
CA SER A 309 -10.45 10.71 -12.41
C SER A 309 -10.79 11.21 -13.82
N GLU A 310 -10.45 10.48 -14.88
CA GLU A 310 -10.78 10.82 -16.26
C GLU A 310 -12.30 10.90 -16.49
N GLN A 311 -13.07 9.95 -15.94
CA GLN A 311 -14.54 9.98 -16.00
C GLN A 311 -15.11 11.20 -15.27
N GLN A 312 -14.62 11.53 -14.08
CA GLN A 312 -15.03 12.71 -13.33
C GLN A 312 -14.69 14.01 -14.09
N MET A 313 -13.50 14.09 -14.72
CA MET A 313 -13.11 15.24 -15.56
C MET A 313 -14.07 15.44 -16.73
N ILE A 314 -14.42 14.36 -17.44
CA ILE A 314 -15.36 14.41 -18.57
C ILE A 314 -16.75 14.85 -18.07
N SER A 315 -17.22 14.27 -16.96
CA SER A 315 -18.51 14.60 -16.37
C SER A 315 -18.60 16.08 -15.98
N MET A 316 -17.58 16.61 -15.29
CA MET A 316 -17.52 18.01 -14.87
C MET A 316 -17.47 18.98 -16.07
N ALA A 317 -16.69 18.64 -17.10
CA ALA A 317 -16.62 19.42 -18.33
C ALA A 317 -17.98 19.44 -19.07
N ARG A 318 -18.65 18.29 -19.16
CA ARG A 318 -19.99 18.15 -19.75
C ARG A 318 -21.03 18.96 -18.98
N GLN A 319 -21.05 18.86 -17.65
CA GLN A 319 -21.99 19.61 -16.82
C GLN A 319 -21.82 21.12 -17.02
N THR A 320 -20.57 21.62 -16.99
CA THR A 320 -20.29 23.04 -17.26
C THR A 320 -20.77 23.47 -18.65
N LEU A 321 -20.58 22.63 -19.66
CA LEU A 321 -21.01 22.91 -21.03
C LEU A 321 -22.55 22.99 -21.12
N VAL A 322 -23.25 22.01 -20.57
CA VAL A 322 -24.73 21.96 -20.54
C VAL A 322 -25.30 23.15 -19.78
N ASP A 323 -24.72 23.52 -18.65
CA ASP A 323 -25.14 24.67 -17.84
C ASP A 323 -24.98 26.00 -18.60
N LYS A 324 -23.92 26.16 -19.39
CA LYS A 324 -23.73 27.38 -20.20
C LYS A 324 -24.64 27.43 -21.41
N VAL A 325 -24.84 26.30 -22.09
CA VAL A 325 -25.75 26.18 -23.24
C VAL A 325 -27.19 26.45 -22.81
N SER A 326 -27.63 25.89 -21.69
CA SER A 326 -28.98 26.13 -21.14
C SER A 326 -29.21 27.60 -20.79
N ARG A 327 -28.17 28.30 -20.32
CA ARG A 327 -28.17 29.75 -20.06
C ARG A 327 -27.94 30.62 -21.31
N ARG A 328 -27.87 30.03 -22.52
CA ARG A 328 -27.59 30.71 -23.80
C ARG A 328 -26.33 31.59 -23.79
N GLN A 329 -25.33 31.21 -23.00
CA GLN A 329 -24.06 31.92 -22.93
C GLN A 329 -23.11 31.47 -24.03
N ARG A 330 -22.18 32.34 -24.44
CA ARG A 330 -21.12 31.94 -25.38
C ARG A 330 -20.25 30.85 -24.76
N VAL A 331 -20.05 29.77 -25.52
CA VAL A 331 -19.22 28.63 -25.16
C VAL A 331 -17.81 28.87 -25.70
N ASP A 332 -16.82 28.89 -24.81
CA ASP A 332 -15.40 28.92 -25.13
C ASP A 332 -14.77 27.60 -24.71
N MET A 333 -14.03 26.92 -25.59
CA MET A 333 -13.39 25.63 -25.31
C MET A 333 -12.46 25.67 -24.08
N SER A 334 -12.00 26.85 -23.65
CA SER A 334 -11.25 27.01 -22.40
C SER A 334 -12.02 26.52 -21.16
N LEU A 335 -13.36 26.57 -21.15
CA LEU A 335 -14.22 26.19 -20.01
C LEU A 335 -14.17 24.69 -19.65
N LEU A 336 -13.68 23.86 -20.57
CA LEU A 336 -13.53 22.40 -20.39
C LEU A 336 -12.27 22.04 -19.57
N PHE A 337 -11.43 23.03 -19.28
CA PHE A 337 -10.15 22.83 -18.61
C PHE A 337 -10.07 23.69 -17.33
N LEU A 338 -9.32 23.19 -16.36
CA LEU A 338 -8.80 24.01 -15.26
C LEU A 338 -7.56 24.73 -15.79
N ASN A 339 -7.74 25.96 -16.27
CA ASN A 339 -6.61 26.76 -16.77
C ASN A 339 -5.99 27.53 -15.61
N ILE A 340 -4.71 27.29 -15.30
CA ILE A 340 -3.95 27.99 -14.28
C ILE A 340 -3.01 28.98 -14.98
N LYS A 341 -3.19 30.27 -14.72
CA LYS A 341 -2.37 31.35 -15.30
C LYS A 341 -1.47 31.94 -14.23
N VAL A 342 -0.16 31.80 -14.38
CA VAL A 342 0.82 32.17 -13.34
C VAL A 342 2.00 32.93 -13.92
N ARG A 343 2.59 33.83 -13.12
CA ARG A 343 3.86 34.50 -13.44
C ARG A 343 5.00 33.79 -12.71
N ARG A 344 6.14 33.59 -13.38
CA ARG A 344 7.31 32.90 -12.79
C ARG A 344 7.76 33.54 -11.47
N LEU A 345 7.77 34.87 -11.41
CA LEU A 345 8.22 35.62 -10.23
C LEU A 345 7.25 35.49 -9.03
N GLN A 346 5.94 35.38 -9.30
CA GLN A 346 4.87 35.32 -8.29
C GLN A 346 4.19 33.94 -8.25
N LEU A 347 4.97 32.88 -8.48
CA LEU A 347 4.46 31.53 -8.70
C LEU A 347 3.52 31.03 -7.58
N VAL A 348 3.93 31.18 -6.32
CA VAL A 348 3.15 30.67 -5.17
C VAL A 348 1.85 31.44 -5.00
N SER A 349 1.92 32.78 -4.96
CA SER A 349 0.75 33.65 -4.80
C SER A 349 -0.26 33.46 -5.94
N ASP A 350 0.21 33.50 -7.20
CA ASP A 350 -0.69 33.33 -8.35
C ASP A 350 -1.36 31.94 -8.35
N SER A 351 -0.61 30.90 -7.96
CA SER A 351 -1.15 29.53 -7.86
C SER A 351 -2.20 29.40 -6.76
N LEU A 352 -1.96 30.01 -5.59
CA LEU A 352 -2.90 30.05 -4.48
C LEU A 352 -4.20 30.76 -4.88
N ASP A 353 -4.08 31.93 -5.51
CA ASP A 353 -5.23 32.73 -5.96
C ASP A 353 -6.04 32.00 -7.02
N GLU A 354 -5.38 31.41 -8.02
CA GLU A 354 -6.04 30.69 -9.10
C GLU A 354 -6.80 29.45 -8.61
N LEU A 355 -6.19 28.64 -7.72
CA LEU A 355 -6.82 27.44 -7.19
C LEU A 355 -7.96 27.76 -6.21
N THR A 356 -7.80 28.81 -5.40
CA THR A 356 -8.86 29.27 -4.50
C THR A 356 -10.06 29.80 -5.28
N ARG A 357 -9.82 30.63 -6.30
CA ARG A 357 -10.87 31.19 -7.17
C ARG A 357 -11.59 30.11 -7.98
N LYS A 358 -10.88 29.06 -8.38
CA LYS A 358 -11.38 27.99 -9.26
C LYS A 358 -11.69 26.68 -8.52
N ARG A 359 -12.03 26.76 -7.23
CA ARG A 359 -12.34 25.58 -6.38
C ARG A 359 -13.36 24.60 -6.99
N ALA A 360 -14.37 25.10 -7.70
CA ALA A 360 -15.40 24.28 -8.34
C ALA A 360 -14.90 23.55 -9.60
N ASP A 361 -13.81 24.04 -10.19
CA ASP A 361 -13.24 23.54 -11.43
C ASP A 361 -12.03 22.63 -11.19
N LEU A 362 -11.66 22.35 -9.94
CA LEU A 362 -10.48 21.53 -9.59
C LEU A 362 -10.49 20.13 -10.21
N LYS A 363 -11.68 19.59 -10.46
CA LYS A 363 -11.89 18.29 -11.09
C LYS A 363 -11.94 18.35 -12.62
N LYS A 364 -11.58 19.46 -13.26
CA LYS A 364 -11.41 19.55 -14.72
C LYS A 364 -9.98 19.21 -15.14
N LYS A 365 -9.77 18.93 -16.43
CA LYS A 365 -8.43 18.66 -16.96
C LYS A 365 -7.52 19.87 -16.79
N LEU A 366 -6.40 19.71 -16.10
CA LEU A 366 -5.44 20.78 -15.81
C LEU A 366 -4.70 21.24 -17.08
N LYS A 367 -4.52 22.56 -17.20
CA LYS A 367 -3.64 23.22 -18.17
C LYS A 367 -2.97 24.41 -17.53
N VAL A 368 -1.67 24.56 -17.72
CA VAL A 368 -0.91 25.68 -17.19
C VAL A 368 -0.46 26.63 -18.29
N THR A 369 -0.44 27.93 -18.01
CA THR A 369 0.10 28.96 -18.90
C THR A 369 0.93 29.95 -18.11
N PHE A 370 2.20 30.13 -18.49
CA PHE A 370 3.04 31.20 -17.96
C PHE A 370 2.72 32.52 -18.68
N VAL A 371 2.40 33.56 -17.90
CA VAL A 371 2.02 34.86 -18.45
C VAL A 371 3.19 35.47 -19.20
N GLY A 372 2.97 35.84 -20.47
CA GLY A 372 4.00 36.43 -21.35
C GLY A 372 4.82 35.42 -22.14
N GLU A 373 4.58 34.11 -21.98
CA GLU A 373 5.29 33.05 -22.70
C GLU A 373 4.41 32.40 -23.76
N ALA A 374 4.95 32.20 -24.96
CA ALA A 374 4.28 31.44 -26.01
C ALA A 374 4.45 29.95 -25.74
N GLY A 375 3.35 29.23 -25.49
CA GLY A 375 3.38 27.78 -25.29
C GLY A 375 2.00 27.16 -25.23
N LEU A 376 1.82 26.04 -25.94
CA LEU A 376 0.64 25.19 -25.81
C LEU A 376 0.97 24.07 -24.81
N ASP A 377 0.24 24.01 -23.70
CA ASP A 377 0.46 22.96 -22.71
C ASP A 377 -0.02 21.59 -23.23
N MET A 378 0.95 20.75 -23.56
CA MET A 378 0.78 19.34 -23.89
C MET A 378 1.25 18.43 -22.74
N GLY A 379 1.39 18.98 -21.53
CA GLY A 379 1.83 18.32 -20.30
C GLY A 379 3.16 18.86 -19.77
N GLY A 380 4.01 19.44 -20.63
CA GLY A 380 5.32 19.97 -20.24
C GLY A 380 5.24 21.18 -19.29
N LEU A 381 4.38 22.16 -19.60
CA LEU A 381 4.22 23.34 -18.76
C LEU A 381 3.57 22.99 -17.41
N THR A 382 2.63 22.04 -17.42
CA THR A 382 2.04 21.51 -16.18
C THR A 382 3.11 20.85 -15.30
N LYS A 383 3.98 19.99 -15.86
CA LYS A 383 5.07 19.35 -15.11
C LYS A 383 6.05 20.39 -14.54
N GLU A 384 6.43 21.37 -15.35
CA GLU A 384 7.32 22.45 -14.92
C GLU A 384 6.72 23.26 -13.76
N TRP A 385 5.43 23.60 -13.85
CA TRP A 385 4.73 24.32 -12.80
C TRP A 385 4.73 23.57 -11.47
N PHE A 386 4.43 22.26 -11.46
CA PHE A 386 4.54 21.43 -10.26
C PHE A 386 5.95 21.44 -9.69
N LEU A 387 6.96 21.21 -10.54
CA LEU A 387 8.36 21.15 -10.11
C LEU A 387 8.82 22.45 -9.44
N LEU A 388 8.55 23.60 -10.09
CA LEU A 388 8.95 24.91 -9.56
C LEU A 388 8.20 25.27 -8.27
N LEU A 389 6.91 24.95 -8.21
CA LEU A 389 6.07 25.29 -7.06
C LEU A 389 6.43 24.47 -5.82
N ILE A 390 6.63 23.16 -5.99
CA ILE A 390 7.08 22.27 -4.92
C ILE A 390 8.45 22.70 -4.39
N ARG A 391 9.43 22.94 -5.28
CA ARG A 391 10.77 23.39 -4.86
C ARG A 391 10.74 24.69 -4.04
N ARG A 392 9.85 25.63 -4.39
CA ARG A 392 9.73 26.90 -3.69
C ARG A 392 9.03 26.77 -2.32
N ILE A 393 8.00 25.94 -2.22
CA ILE A 393 7.24 25.75 -0.96
C ILE A 393 8.04 24.94 0.07
N PHE A 394 8.80 23.94 -0.38
CA PHE A 394 9.58 23.08 0.49
C PHE A 394 10.99 23.64 0.80
N HIS A 395 11.31 24.82 0.29
CA HIS A 395 12.54 25.53 0.65
C HIS A 395 12.50 25.93 2.14
N THR A 396 13.62 25.80 2.84
CA THR A 396 13.70 26.06 4.29
C THR A 396 13.27 27.49 4.63
N ASP A 397 13.62 28.47 3.79
CA ASP A 397 13.24 29.88 3.98
C ASP A 397 11.73 30.14 3.92
N TYR A 398 10.95 29.23 3.31
CA TYR A 398 9.50 29.38 3.27
C TYR A 398 8.85 29.01 4.61
N GLY A 399 9.47 28.13 5.40
CA GLY A 399 9.08 27.86 6.80
C GLY A 399 7.84 26.97 7.03
N MET A 400 7.21 26.45 5.97
CA MET A 400 6.05 25.54 6.10
C MET A 400 6.41 24.14 6.57
N PHE A 401 7.58 23.65 6.17
CA PHE A 401 8.04 22.30 6.47
C PHE A 401 9.47 22.33 7.00
N THR A 402 9.75 21.49 7.98
CA THR A 402 11.08 21.25 8.51
C THR A 402 11.68 20.02 7.85
N TYR A 403 12.90 20.12 7.33
CA TYR A 403 13.60 18.99 6.74
C TYR A 403 14.51 18.32 7.78
N THR A 404 14.27 17.05 8.06
CA THR A 404 15.12 16.25 8.95
C THR A 404 16.15 15.51 8.12
N LYS A 405 17.45 15.80 8.35
CA LYS A 405 18.55 15.20 7.58
C LYS A 405 18.63 13.68 7.74
N ASP A 406 18.41 13.19 8.95
CA ASP A 406 18.55 11.76 9.27
C ASP A 406 17.49 10.90 8.58
N SER A 407 16.25 11.40 8.50
CA SER A 407 15.16 10.71 7.80
C SER A 407 14.99 11.13 6.34
N GLN A 408 15.76 12.12 5.88
CA GLN A 408 15.68 12.73 4.55
C GLN A 408 14.25 13.08 4.10
N SER A 409 13.42 13.51 5.04
CA SER A 409 11.99 13.76 4.85
C SER A 409 11.57 15.11 5.42
N TYR A 410 10.47 15.62 4.90
CA TYR A 410 9.84 16.85 5.34
C TYR A 410 8.76 16.55 6.38
N TRP A 411 8.66 17.39 7.41
CA TRP A 411 7.60 17.36 8.41
C TRP A 411 6.95 18.73 8.56
N PHE A 412 5.69 18.77 9.00
CA PHE A 412 4.94 20.01 9.18
C PHE A 412 5.59 20.88 10.25
N SER A 413 5.82 22.16 9.96
CA SER A 413 6.25 23.09 10.99
C SER A 413 5.12 23.31 12.00
N SER A 414 5.47 23.51 13.27
CA SER A 414 4.50 23.86 14.33
C SER A 414 4.07 25.34 14.26
N TRP A 415 4.27 26.00 13.11
CA TRP A 415 3.92 27.40 12.89
C TRP A 415 2.41 27.60 13.02
N LYS A 416 1.98 28.30 14.07
CA LYS A 416 0.56 28.66 14.30
C LYS A 416 0.26 30.05 13.74
N GLY A 417 0.41 30.20 12.43
CA GLY A 417 -0.22 31.33 11.72
C GLY A 417 -1.74 31.16 11.73
N ASP A 418 -2.46 32.28 11.71
CA ASP A 418 -3.93 32.25 11.63
C ASP A 418 -4.40 31.75 10.25
N ASP A 419 -3.57 31.91 9.21
CA ASP A 419 -3.85 31.36 7.88
C ASP A 419 -3.15 30.01 7.68
N CYS A 420 -3.92 29.02 7.21
CA CYS A 420 -3.45 27.70 6.81
C CYS A 420 -3.72 27.45 5.30
N SER A 421 -3.97 28.53 4.54
CA SER A 421 -4.29 28.47 3.11
C SER A 421 -3.17 27.83 2.29
N GLU A 422 -1.91 28.03 2.65
CA GLU A 422 -0.77 27.42 1.96
C GLU A 422 -0.72 25.91 2.21
N PHE A 423 -1.02 25.43 3.41
CA PHE A 423 -1.11 23.98 3.67
C PHE A 423 -2.23 23.35 2.85
N ARG A 424 -3.38 24.03 2.75
CA ARG A 424 -4.47 23.63 1.85
C ARG A 424 -4.05 23.62 0.39
N LEU A 425 -3.26 24.60 -0.05
CA LEU A 425 -2.68 24.62 -1.39
C LEU A 425 -1.81 23.39 -1.63
N VAL A 426 -0.87 23.07 -0.74
CA VAL A 426 0.00 21.88 -0.91
C VAL A 426 -0.83 20.60 -0.97
N GLY A 427 -1.86 20.48 -0.13
CA GLY A 427 -2.81 19.39 -0.21
C GLY A 427 -3.47 19.30 -1.58
N ALA A 428 -4.00 20.42 -2.10
CA ALA A 428 -4.63 20.47 -3.41
C ALA A 428 -3.66 20.16 -4.55
N LEU A 429 -2.40 20.58 -4.46
CA LEU A 429 -1.35 20.23 -5.42
C LEU A 429 -1.09 18.72 -5.44
N MET A 430 -0.98 18.09 -4.26
CA MET A 430 -0.86 16.63 -4.17
C MET A 430 -2.07 15.92 -4.76
N GLY A 431 -3.28 16.43 -4.48
CA GLY A 431 -4.52 15.90 -5.07
C GLY A 431 -4.53 16.04 -6.60
N LEU A 432 -4.21 17.21 -7.13
CA LEU A 432 -4.10 17.46 -8.57
C LEU A 432 -3.05 16.58 -9.24
N ALA A 433 -1.93 16.31 -8.57
CA ALA A 433 -0.88 15.44 -9.07
C ALA A 433 -1.38 14.01 -9.25
N VAL A 434 -2.00 13.43 -8.21
CA VAL A 434 -2.64 12.09 -8.29
C VAL A 434 -3.73 12.07 -9.37
N TYR A 435 -4.59 13.08 -9.38
CA TYR A 435 -5.73 13.18 -10.29
C TYR A 435 -5.32 13.28 -11.77
N ASN A 436 -4.14 13.86 -12.05
CA ASN A 436 -3.56 14.00 -13.39
C ASN A 436 -2.45 12.98 -13.70
N SER A 437 -2.21 11.99 -12.85
CA SER A 437 -1.14 10.99 -12.99
C SER A 437 0.27 11.61 -13.12
N ILE A 438 0.55 12.63 -12.30
CA ILE A 438 1.82 13.33 -12.23
C ILE A 438 2.50 12.98 -10.90
N THR A 439 3.78 12.61 -10.95
CA THR A 439 4.60 12.38 -9.75
C THR A 439 5.21 13.70 -9.27
N LEU A 440 5.26 13.87 -7.96
CA LEU A 440 5.86 15.01 -7.28
C LEU A 440 7.19 14.61 -6.64
N ASP A 441 8.17 15.50 -6.74
CA ASP A 441 9.46 15.35 -6.06
C ASP A 441 9.35 15.84 -4.60
N ILE A 442 8.59 15.10 -3.80
CA ILE A 442 8.42 15.34 -2.36
C ILE A 442 8.72 14.06 -1.58
N ARG A 443 9.28 14.23 -0.38
CA ARG A 443 9.55 13.12 0.53
C ARG A 443 8.90 13.37 1.88
N PHE A 444 7.73 12.78 2.07
CA PHE A 444 7.06 12.74 3.36
C PHE A 444 7.27 11.39 4.05
N PRO A 445 7.29 11.35 5.39
CA PRO A 445 7.31 10.10 6.14
C PRO A 445 5.96 9.35 5.99
N PRO A 446 5.94 8.01 6.15
CA PRO A 446 4.71 7.20 6.01
C PRO A 446 3.51 7.68 6.83
N ALA A 447 3.77 8.31 7.98
CA ALA A 447 2.75 8.90 8.84
C ALA A 447 1.84 9.91 8.11
N VAL A 448 2.37 10.71 7.16
CA VAL A 448 1.57 11.69 6.41
C VAL A 448 0.49 10.98 5.59
N TYR A 449 0.83 9.88 4.93
CA TYR A 449 -0.12 9.12 4.11
C TYR A 449 -1.13 8.35 4.97
N LYS A 450 -0.72 7.85 6.15
CA LYS A 450 -1.65 7.28 7.15
C LYS A 450 -2.69 8.31 7.59
N LYS A 451 -2.25 9.52 7.91
CA LYS A 451 -3.13 10.63 8.30
C LYS A 451 -4.04 11.09 7.14
N LEU A 452 -3.52 11.17 5.91
CA LEU A 452 -4.34 11.51 4.72
C LEU A 452 -5.51 10.54 4.47
N LEU A 453 -5.34 9.27 4.85
CA LEU A 453 -6.35 8.23 4.74
C LEU A 453 -7.21 8.09 6.01
N THR A 454 -7.19 9.06 6.93
CA THR A 454 -7.96 9.02 8.18
C THR A 454 -8.90 10.22 8.29
N PRO A 455 -10.17 10.13 7.83
CA PRO A 455 -10.72 9.07 6.98
C PRO A 455 -10.26 9.17 5.51
N PRO A 456 -10.38 8.11 4.69
CA PRO A 456 -9.96 8.12 3.28
C PRO A 456 -10.97 8.79 2.34
N ILE A 457 -12.13 9.20 2.85
CA ILE A 457 -13.14 9.99 2.15
C ILE A 457 -13.43 11.18 3.05
N GLY A 458 -13.53 12.38 2.46
CA GLY A 458 -13.82 13.58 3.22
C GLY A 458 -15.13 13.45 3.99
N PRO A 459 -15.18 13.76 5.29
CA PRO A 459 -16.44 13.71 6.03
C PRO A 459 -17.40 14.76 5.46
N CYS A 460 -18.70 14.41 5.41
CA CYS A 460 -19.73 15.37 4.99
C CYS A 460 -19.91 16.49 6.02
N ASP A 461 -19.65 16.19 7.28
CA ASP A 461 -19.68 17.14 8.38
C ASP A 461 -18.31 17.84 8.51
N PRO A 462 -18.24 19.17 8.30
CA PRO A 462 -17.00 19.94 8.41
C PRO A 462 -16.34 19.88 9.79
N ASP A 463 -17.11 19.60 10.86
CA ASP A 463 -16.61 19.59 12.23
C ASP A 463 -15.99 18.24 12.63
N THR A 464 -16.13 17.21 11.80
CA THR A 464 -15.53 15.90 12.05
C THR A 464 -14.00 15.98 11.98
N PRO A 465 -13.27 15.50 13.01
CA PRO A 465 -11.81 15.56 13.00
C PRO A 465 -11.22 14.68 11.91
N VAL A 466 -10.25 15.23 11.18
CA VAL A 466 -9.54 14.58 10.07
C VAL A 466 -8.04 14.52 10.35
N GLY A 467 -7.35 13.57 9.75
CA GLY A 467 -5.90 13.41 9.91
C GLY A 467 -5.45 12.88 11.27
N MET A 468 -6.37 12.44 12.12
CA MET A 468 -6.07 11.89 13.45
C MET A 468 -5.81 10.39 13.36
N ALA A 469 -4.60 10.00 12.97
CA ALA A 469 -4.22 8.60 12.79
C ALA A 469 -3.64 7.98 14.07
N ALA A 470 -3.86 6.67 14.25
CA ALA A 470 -3.18 5.90 15.28
C ALA A 470 -1.71 5.67 14.85
N LEU A 471 -0.81 6.48 15.42
CA LEU A 471 0.62 6.46 15.12
C LEU A 471 1.42 5.89 16.30
N THR A 472 2.50 5.19 16.01
CA THR A 472 3.32 4.49 17.01
C THR A 472 4.66 5.19 17.22
N LEU A 473 5.43 4.70 18.20
CA LEU A 473 6.81 5.13 18.40
C LEU A 473 7.70 4.86 17.16
N GLU A 474 7.39 3.84 16.37
CA GLU A 474 8.11 3.56 15.10
C GLU A 474 7.80 4.61 14.02
N ASP A 475 6.61 5.19 14.03
CA ASP A 475 6.28 6.33 13.18
C ASP A 475 7.04 7.58 13.63
N LEU A 476 7.14 7.81 14.95
CA LEU A 476 7.93 8.94 15.48
C LEU A 476 9.42 8.79 15.15
N LEU A 477 9.98 7.58 15.22
CA LEU A 477 11.38 7.31 14.89
C LEU A 477 11.77 7.75 13.47
N GLN A 478 10.84 7.66 12.51
CA GLN A 478 11.06 8.09 11.13
C GLN A 478 10.98 9.62 10.94
N ILE A 479 10.52 10.36 11.94
CA ILE A 479 10.25 11.80 11.84
C ILE A 479 11.20 12.58 12.75
N MET A 480 11.27 12.16 14.01
CA MET A 480 12.04 12.76 15.10
C MET A 480 12.84 11.66 15.83
N PRO A 481 13.93 11.15 15.23
CA PRO A 481 14.64 9.98 15.74
C PRO A 481 15.18 10.19 17.17
N ASP A 482 15.73 11.35 17.49
CA ASP A 482 16.29 11.63 18.81
C ASP A 482 15.24 11.52 19.93
N ILE A 483 14.06 12.11 19.70
CA ILE A 483 12.94 12.03 20.65
C ILE A 483 12.46 10.58 20.76
N ALA A 484 12.34 9.88 19.64
CA ALA A 484 11.91 8.48 19.65
C ALA A 484 12.89 7.57 20.41
N HIS A 485 14.20 7.78 20.27
CA HIS A 485 15.21 7.06 21.04
C HIS A 485 15.06 7.30 22.54
N GLY A 486 14.94 8.56 22.98
CA GLY A 486 14.74 8.88 24.40
C GLY A 486 13.45 8.27 24.98
N LEU A 487 12.36 8.25 24.20
CA LEU A 487 11.12 7.59 24.63
C LEU A 487 11.24 6.06 24.63
N ALA A 488 12.02 5.48 23.72
CA ALA A 488 12.32 4.05 23.73
C ALA A 488 13.15 3.65 24.95
N GLU A 489 14.14 4.46 25.33
CA GLU A 489 14.93 4.28 26.55
C GLU A 489 14.06 4.35 27.80
N LEU A 490 13.13 5.32 27.88
CA LEU A 490 12.17 5.42 28.97
C LEU A 490 11.32 4.14 29.10
N LEU A 491 10.92 3.53 27.98
CA LEU A 491 10.13 2.29 27.97
C LEU A 491 10.93 1.06 28.40
N SER A 492 12.22 1.01 28.08
CA SER A 492 13.10 -0.12 28.42
C SER A 492 13.80 0.03 29.76
N TYR A 493 13.73 1.21 30.39
CA TYR A 493 14.41 1.49 31.65
C TYR A 493 14.03 0.52 32.77
N GLU A 494 15.03 -0.02 33.47
CA GLU A 494 14.84 -1.01 34.54
C GLU A 494 14.80 -0.39 35.95
N GLY A 495 15.29 0.84 36.11
CA GLY A 495 15.32 1.58 37.38
C GLY A 495 13.99 2.25 37.76
N ASN A 496 14.06 3.22 38.69
CA ASN A 496 12.87 3.94 39.17
C ASN A 496 12.62 5.18 38.29
N VAL A 497 11.64 5.07 37.39
CA VAL A 497 11.36 6.14 36.41
C VAL A 497 11.03 7.48 37.09
N GLU A 498 10.35 7.46 38.22
CA GLU A 498 9.92 8.69 38.89
C GLU A 498 11.10 9.44 39.52
N GLU A 499 11.97 8.70 40.22
CA GLU A 499 13.14 9.24 40.93
C GLU A 499 14.34 9.52 40.01
N ASP A 500 14.43 8.86 38.86
CA ASP A 500 15.58 9.01 37.96
C ASP A 500 15.32 10.06 36.86
N PHE A 501 14.08 10.18 36.37
CA PHE A 501 13.74 11.09 35.26
C PHE A 501 13.04 12.38 35.70
N TYR A 502 12.40 12.42 36.88
CA TYR A 502 11.62 13.57 37.38
C TYR A 502 10.67 14.20 36.34
N SER A 503 10.12 13.37 35.45
CA SER A 503 9.22 13.82 34.39
C SER A 503 7.77 13.86 34.88
N THR A 504 6.99 14.78 34.32
CA THR A 504 5.53 14.82 34.52
C THR A 504 4.82 14.67 33.17
N PHE A 505 3.49 14.58 33.16
CA PHE A 505 2.69 14.60 31.92
C PHE A 505 2.59 16.00 31.28
N GLN A 506 3.56 16.87 31.51
CA GLN A 506 3.74 18.16 30.84
C GLN A 506 5.01 18.13 29.98
N VAL A 507 4.86 18.47 28.70
CA VAL A 507 5.96 18.53 27.74
C VAL A 507 6.17 19.96 27.26
N PHE A 508 7.34 20.24 26.72
CA PHE A 508 7.71 21.59 26.26
C PHE A 508 7.99 21.57 24.76
N GLN A 509 7.52 22.60 24.06
CA GLN A 509 7.78 22.78 22.62
C GLN A 509 8.21 24.22 22.35
N GLU A 510 9.23 24.39 21.53
CA GLU A 510 9.69 25.70 21.07
C GLU A 510 8.82 26.18 19.90
N GLU A 511 8.22 27.35 20.06
CA GLU A 511 7.45 28.06 19.04
C GLU A 511 8.01 29.47 18.89
N LEU A 512 8.65 29.77 17.75
CA LEU A 512 9.22 31.09 17.44
C LEU A 512 10.24 31.59 18.48
N GLY A 513 11.11 30.68 18.95
CA GLY A 513 12.09 30.99 19.99
C GLY A 513 11.52 31.02 21.41
N VAL A 514 10.23 30.73 21.59
CA VAL A 514 9.56 30.71 22.90
C VAL A 514 9.19 29.28 23.27
N ILE A 515 9.71 28.80 24.40
CA ILE A 515 9.38 27.48 24.96
C ILE A 515 8.01 27.57 25.64
N LYS A 516 7.05 26.75 25.19
CA LYS A 516 5.69 26.69 25.75
C LYS A 516 5.41 25.33 26.39
N PRO A 517 4.77 25.30 27.57
CA PRO A 517 4.34 24.06 28.22
C PRO A 517 3.02 23.53 27.67
N TYR A 518 2.90 22.21 27.54
CA TYR A 518 1.72 21.49 27.08
C TYR A 518 1.43 20.30 27.98
N SER A 519 0.26 20.30 28.64
CA SER A 519 -0.18 19.14 29.43
C SER A 519 -0.76 18.07 28.50
N LEU A 520 -0.18 16.87 28.51
CA LEU A 520 -0.59 15.72 27.70
C LEU A 520 -1.95 15.15 28.13
N LYS A 521 -2.31 15.34 29.40
CA LYS A 521 -3.61 15.01 29.98
C LYS A 521 -4.02 16.06 31.03
N PRO A 522 -5.30 16.11 31.45
CA PRO A 522 -5.77 17.08 32.44
C PRO A 522 -4.96 17.00 33.74
N GLY A 523 -4.44 18.16 34.20
CA GLY A 523 -3.58 18.24 35.40
C GLY A 523 -2.19 17.60 35.24
N GLY A 524 -1.75 17.36 34.00
CA GLY A 524 -0.52 16.63 33.69
C GLY A 524 0.74 17.20 34.35
N GLU A 525 0.76 18.49 34.65
CA GLU A 525 1.84 19.19 35.35
C GLU A 525 2.08 18.70 36.80
N LYS A 526 1.09 18.02 37.41
CA LYS A 526 1.18 17.45 38.77
C LYS A 526 1.27 15.93 38.78
N ILE A 527 1.24 15.28 37.62
CA ILE A 527 1.19 13.82 37.52
C ILE A 527 2.59 13.34 37.14
N PRO A 528 3.33 12.69 38.05
CA PRO A 528 4.65 12.16 37.74
C PRO A 528 4.57 10.97 36.78
N VAL A 529 5.61 10.80 35.96
CA VAL A 529 5.81 9.63 35.13
C VAL A 529 6.49 8.55 35.96
N THR A 530 5.92 7.35 35.97
CA THR A 530 6.34 6.20 36.77
C THR A 530 6.44 4.94 35.90
N ASN A 531 7.04 3.86 36.41
CA ASN A 531 7.13 2.59 35.68
C ASN A 531 5.76 2.02 35.27
N LEU A 532 4.69 2.35 36.01
CA LEU A 532 3.33 1.90 35.72
C LEU A 532 2.66 2.69 34.59
N ASN A 533 2.92 4.00 34.51
CA ASN A 533 2.23 4.89 33.56
C ASN A 533 3.09 5.34 32.36
N ARG A 534 4.39 4.97 32.31
CA ARG A 534 5.31 5.35 31.21
C ARG A 534 4.80 5.00 29.81
N LYS A 535 4.06 3.89 29.65
CA LYS A 535 3.47 3.50 28.37
C LYS A 535 2.39 4.49 27.92
N GLU A 536 1.56 4.96 28.86
CA GLU A 536 0.56 6.00 28.62
C GLU A 536 1.23 7.33 28.27
N TYR A 537 2.27 7.72 29.03
CA TYR A 537 3.05 8.94 28.76
C TYR A 537 3.60 8.94 27.33
N VAL A 538 4.30 7.87 26.92
CA VAL A 538 4.87 7.75 25.58
C VAL A 538 3.78 7.79 24.50
N HIS A 539 2.66 7.07 24.70
CA HIS A 539 1.55 7.09 23.76
C HIS A 539 0.97 8.51 23.58
N LEU A 540 0.70 9.22 24.67
CA LEU A 540 0.16 10.58 24.63
C LEU A 540 1.17 11.58 24.05
N TYR A 541 2.47 11.39 24.29
CA TYR A 541 3.49 12.27 23.74
C TYR A 541 3.65 12.07 22.22
N VAL A 542 3.63 10.83 21.74
CA VAL A 542 3.59 10.51 20.30
C VAL A 542 2.35 11.12 19.64
N ASP A 543 1.16 10.95 20.23
CA ASP A 543 -0.08 11.55 19.73
C ASP A 543 -0.02 13.09 19.74
N PHE A 544 0.56 13.70 20.78
CA PHE A 544 0.76 15.14 20.82
C PHE A 544 1.63 15.64 19.65
N LEU A 545 2.80 15.04 19.45
CA LEU A 545 3.74 15.45 18.40
C LEU A 545 3.19 15.22 17.00
N LEU A 546 2.63 14.04 16.74
CA LEU A 546 2.27 13.62 15.37
C LEU A 546 0.84 13.97 14.96
N ASN A 547 -0.06 14.24 15.92
CA ASN A 547 -1.44 14.63 15.66
C ASN A 547 -1.77 16.03 16.19
N LYS A 548 -1.76 16.24 17.50
CA LYS A 548 -2.33 17.46 18.11
C LYS A 548 -1.56 18.73 17.78
N SER A 549 -0.23 18.69 17.81
CA SER A 549 0.62 19.88 17.66
C SER A 549 0.54 20.51 16.25
N ILE A 550 0.22 19.71 15.24
CA ILE A 550 0.14 20.11 13.82
C ILE A 550 -1.30 20.03 13.26
N TYR A 551 -2.31 19.85 14.11
CA TYR A 551 -3.66 19.50 13.68
C TYR A 551 -4.24 20.53 12.69
N LYS A 552 -4.09 21.83 12.95
CA LYS A 552 -4.65 22.89 12.08
C LYS A 552 -4.05 22.86 10.67
N GLN A 553 -2.72 22.75 10.60
CA GLN A 553 -1.94 22.71 9.38
C GLN A 553 -2.28 21.43 8.59
N PHE A 554 -2.31 20.29 9.28
CA PHE A 554 -2.62 19.01 8.67
C PHE A 554 -4.07 18.94 8.20
N ALA A 555 -5.04 19.45 8.97
CA ALA A 555 -6.45 19.47 8.57
C ALA A 555 -6.65 20.31 7.29
N ALA A 556 -6.02 21.48 7.21
CA ALA A 556 -6.05 22.30 6.00
C ALA A 556 -5.45 21.55 4.79
N PHE A 557 -4.30 20.90 4.97
CA PHE A 557 -3.67 20.04 3.99
C PHE A 557 -4.54 18.86 3.55
N TYR A 558 -5.17 18.17 4.51
CA TYR A 558 -6.13 17.09 4.26
C TYR A 558 -7.29 17.57 3.39
N HIS A 559 -7.93 18.68 3.75
CA HIS A 559 -9.05 19.22 2.96
C HIS A 559 -8.61 19.68 1.57
N GLY A 560 -7.38 20.19 1.45
CA GLY A 560 -6.76 20.47 0.14
C GLY A 560 -6.69 19.23 -0.73
N PHE A 561 -6.12 18.14 -0.20
CA PHE A 561 -5.97 16.88 -0.92
C PHE A 561 -7.33 16.29 -1.34
N HIS A 562 -8.26 16.22 -0.39
CA HIS A 562 -9.61 15.69 -0.63
C HIS A 562 -10.48 16.61 -1.50
N SER A 563 -10.18 17.91 -1.64
CA SER A 563 -10.89 18.77 -2.60
C SER A 563 -10.80 18.27 -4.06
N VAL A 564 -9.78 17.47 -4.36
CA VAL A 564 -9.55 16.85 -5.68
C VAL A 564 -9.78 15.34 -5.62
N CYS A 565 -9.19 14.66 -4.64
CA CYS A 565 -9.14 13.20 -4.52
C CYS A 565 -10.25 12.57 -3.66
N ASP A 566 -11.42 13.19 -3.56
CA ASP A 566 -12.57 12.63 -2.85
C ASP A 566 -13.36 11.67 -3.76
N SER A 567 -12.87 10.42 -3.86
CA SER A 567 -13.51 9.32 -4.60
C SER A 567 -13.39 8.02 -3.83
N ASN A 568 -14.36 7.11 -4.04
CA ASN A 568 -14.32 5.74 -3.54
C ASN A 568 -13.06 4.97 -4.00
N ALA A 569 -12.43 5.38 -5.11
CA ALA A 569 -11.17 4.76 -5.55
C ALA A 569 -10.05 4.91 -4.50
N LEU A 570 -10.03 6.00 -3.73
CA LEU A 570 -9.04 6.25 -2.69
C LEU A 570 -9.16 5.23 -1.53
N MET A 571 -10.35 4.67 -1.29
CA MET A 571 -10.57 3.61 -0.29
C MET A 571 -9.83 2.30 -0.61
N LEU A 572 -9.44 2.09 -1.87
CA LEU A 572 -8.74 0.87 -2.29
C LEU A 572 -7.26 0.92 -1.94
N LEU A 573 -6.72 2.10 -1.60
CA LEU A 573 -5.30 2.34 -1.42
C LEU A 573 -4.87 2.20 0.04
N ARG A 574 -3.67 1.66 0.23
CA ARG A 574 -2.90 1.71 1.47
C ARG A 574 -2.04 2.98 1.52
N PRO A 575 -1.62 3.43 2.71
CA PRO A 575 -0.72 4.59 2.84
C PRO A 575 0.52 4.50 1.93
N GLU A 576 1.15 3.33 1.86
CA GLU A 576 2.34 3.08 1.03
C GLU A 576 2.03 3.20 -0.46
N GLU A 577 0.82 2.81 -0.88
CA GLU A 577 0.38 2.93 -2.27
C GLU A 577 0.06 4.38 -2.65
N VAL A 578 -0.47 5.18 -1.70
CA VAL A 578 -0.66 6.63 -1.90
C VAL A 578 0.69 7.32 -2.07
N GLU A 579 1.70 6.97 -1.26
CA GLU A 579 3.07 7.47 -1.44
C GLU A 579 3.57 7.17 -2.86
N ILE A 580 3.44 5.92 -3.31
CA ILE A 580 3.89 5.49 -4.63
C ILE A 580 3.15 6.25 -5.76
N LEU A 581 1.85 6.51 -5.61
CA LEU A 581 1.08 7.31 -6.58
C LEU A 581 1.50 8.77 -6.63
N VAL A 582 1.81 9.37 -5.48
CA VAL A 582 2.20 10.79 -5.39
C VAL A 582 3.65 10.98 -5.81
N CYS A 583 4.57 10.15 -5.32
CA CYS A 583 6.01 10.40 -5.40
C CYS A 583 6.71 9.48 -6.40
N GLY A 584 6.04 8.41 -6.85
CA GLY A 584 6.66 7.34 -7.61
C GLY A 584 7.28 6.25 -6.72
N SER A 585 7.61 5.13 -7.37
CA SER A 585 8.27 3.97 -6.77
C SER A 585 9.77 4.22 -6.59
N PRO A 586 10.36 3.87 -5.43
CA PRO A 586 11.79 3.94 -5.20
C PRO A 586 12.58 2.78 -5.84
N SER A 587 11.90 1.76 -6.37
CA SER A 587 12.54 0.58 -6.98
C SER A 587 12.99 0.89 -8.40
N LEU A 588 14.29 0.69 -8.65
CA LEU A 588 14.93 1.00 -9.93
C LEU A 588 15.34 -0.29 -10.67
N ASP A 589 14.78 -0.49 -11.88
CA ASP A 589 15.26 -1.50 -12.84
C ASP A 589 15.86 -0.80 -14.07
N MET A 590 17.15 -0.48 -14.01
CA MET A 590 17.86 0.15 -15.13
C MET A 590 17.89 -0.70 -16.39
N GLY A 591 17.71 -2.03 -16.28
CA GLY A 591 17.56 -2.91 -17.43
C GLY A 591 16.23 -2.70 -18.14
N ALA A 592 15.13 -2.51 -17.39
CA ALA A 592 13.85 -2.11 -17.96
C ALA A 592 13.91 -0.72 -18.59
N LEU A 593 14.63 0.22 -17.98
CA LEU A 593 14.85 1.55 -18.54
C LEU A 593 15.56 1.47 -19.90
N GLN A 594 16.63 0.67 -20.01
CA GLN A 594 17.34 0.45 -21.27
C GLN A 594 16.43 -0.13 -22.36
N ARG A 595 15.54 -1.06 -22.00
CA ARG A 595 14.59 -1.67 -22.96
C ARG A 595 13.57 -0.66 -23.48
N GLY A 596 13.11 0.26 -22.64
CA GLY A 596 12.13 1.29 -22.99
C GLY A 596 12.71 2.60 -23.54
N ALA A 597 14.03 2.78 -23.51
CA ALA A 597 14.68 4.03 -23.93
C ALA A 597 14.52 4.30 -25.44
N GLN A 598 14.21 5.55 -25.76
CA GLN A 598 14.11 6.07 -27.12
C GLN A 598 15.37 6.86 -27.48
N TYR A 599 15.75 6.85 -28.76
CA TYR A 599 16.95 7.50 -29.25
C TYR A 599 16.60 8.47 -30.37
N GLU A 600 17.13 9.69 -30.28
CA GLU A 600 16.96 10.74 -31.30
C GLU A 600 18.35 11.11 -31.83
N ASN A 601 18.56 11.00 -33.14
CA ASN A 601 19.86 11.21 -33.78
C ASN A 601 20.99 10.29 -33.25
N TYR A 602 20.61 9.25 -32.52
CA TYR A 602 21.40 8.07 -32.16
C TYR A 602 20.59 6.82 -32.52
N SER A 603 21.30 5.70 -32.68
CA SER A 603 20.74 4.35 -32.73
C SER A 603 21.15 3.55 -31.50
N LYS A 604 20.33 2.56 -31.12
CA LYS A 604 20.64 1.59 -30.06
C LYS A 604 21.96 0.83 -30.32
N THR A 605 22.40 0.75 -31.58
CA THR A 605 23.64 0.07 -31.98
C THR A 605 24.88 0.95 -31.88
N ASP A 606 24.74 2.25 -31.67
CA ASP A 606 25.87 3.17 -31.72
C ASP A 606 26.86 2.90 -30.57
N PRO A 607 28.18 3.02 -30.82
CA PRO A 607 29.20 2.77 -29.80
C PRO A 607 28.99 3.60 -28.53
N THR A 608 28.63 4.89 -28.68
CA THR A 608 28.37 5.80 -27.56
C THR A 608 27.18 5.32 -26.71
N ILE A 609 26.11 4.84 -27.33
CA ILE A 609 24.92 4.34 -26.63
C ILE A 609 25.19 3.02 -25.91
N ARG A 610 25.92 2.09 -26.53
CA ARG A 610 26.34 0.86 -25.87
C ARG A 610 27.24 1.15 -24.67
N ALA A 611 28.22 2.05 -24.85
CA ALA A 611 29.10 2.48 -23.77
C ALA A 611 28.33 3.19 -22.64
N PHE A 612 27.32 4.00 -22.97
CA PHE A 612 26.44 4.62 -21.98
C PHE A 612 25.76 3.57 -21.11
N TRP A 613 25.09 2.59 -21.70
CA TRP A 613 24.37 1.57 -20.92
C TRP A 613 25.29 0.67 -20.12
N ASP A 614 26.45 0.29 -20.66
CA ASP A 614 27.46 -0.42 -19.88
C ASP A 614 27.89 0.36 -18.62
N VAL A 615 28.07 1.68 -18.76
CA VAL A 615 28.45 2.54 -17.64
C VAL A 615 27.31 2.62 -16.64
N VAL A 616 26.09 2.92 -17.08
CA VAL A 616 24.91 3.10 -16.23
C VAL A 616 24.51 1.83 -15.50
N LEU A 617 24.53 0.67 -16.16
CA LEU A 617 24.23 -0.62 -15.53
C LEU A 617 25.30 -1.03 -14.50
N SER A 618 26.53 -0.51 -14.64
CA SER A 618 27.62 -0.73 -13.68
C SER A 618 27.68 0.32 -12.55
N PHE A 619 26.82 1.33 -12.58
CA PHE A 619 26.77 2.33 -11.52
C PHE A 619 26.18 1.75 -10.22
N PRO A 620 26.67 2.18 -9.04
CA PRO A 620 25.97 1.94 -7.79
C PRO A 620 24.61 2.63 -7.78
N LEU A 621 23.70 2.14 -6.94
CA LEU A 621 22.31 2.63 -6.86
C LEU A 621 22.22 4.16 -6.71
N ASP A 622 23.12 4.76 -5.92
CA ASP A 622 23.15 6.21 -5.72
C ASP A 622 23.43 7.01 -7.00
N LEU A 623 24.34 6.52 -7.85
CA LEU A 623 24.61 7.16 -9.15
C LEU A 623 23.48 6.90 -10.15
N GLN A 624 22.82 5.73 -10.09
CA GLN A 624 21.63 5.46 -10.90
C GLN A 624 20.47 6.41 -10.52
N LYS A 625 20.25 6.63 -9.22
CA LYS A 625 19.30 7.62 -8.69
C LYS A 625 19.62 9.05 -9.15
N ARG A 626 20.90 9.46 -9.06
CA ARG A 626 21.34 10.77 -9.53
C ARG A 626 21.16 10.95 -11.04
N LEU A 627 21.40 9.91 -11.83
CA LEU A 627 21.13 9.94 -13.28
C LEU A 627 19.64 10.15 -13.55
N LEU A 628 18.78 9.41 -12.83
CA LEU A 628 17.35 9.57 -12.97
C LEU A 628 16.94 11.00 -12.61
N HIS A 629 17.39 11.48 -11.45
CA HIS A 629 17.14 12.85 -11.00
C HIS A 629 17.61 13.91 -12.00
N PHE A 630 18.83 13.74 -12.53
CA PHE A 630 19.39 14.63 -13.54
C PHE A 630 18.53 14.70 -14.80
N THR A 631 17.89 13.60 -15.19
CA THR A 631 17.18 13.48 -16.46
C THR A 631 15.67 13.67 -16.37
N THR A 632 15.07 13.46 -15.19
CA THR A 632 13.61 13.50 -14.98
C THR A 632 13.19 14.53 -13.93
N GLY A 633 14.13 15.03 -13.12
CA GLY A 633 13.84 15.84 -11.94
C GLY A 633 13.33 15.05 -10.73
N SER A 634 13.44 13.72 -10.73
CA SER A 634 13.12 12.87 -9.58
C SER A 634 14.01 11.63 -9.55
N ASP A 635 14.37 11.15 -8.35
CA ASP A 635 15.07 9.87 -8.15
C ASP A 635 14.12 8.66 -8.07
N ARG A 636 12.81 8.87 -8.32
CA ARG A 636 11.75 7.85 -8.29
C ARG A 636 11.13 7.62 -9.68
N VAL A 637 10.52 6.45 -9.83
CA VAL A 637 9.94 5.97 -11.09
C VAL A 637 8.41 6.06 -11.05
N PRO A 638 7.72 6.41 -12.15
CA PRO A 638 6.26 6.36 -12.20
C PRO A 638 5.69 4.98 -11.83
N VAL A 639 4.45 4.96 -11.34
CA VAL A 639 3.72 3.71 -11.04
C VAL A 639 3.49 2.94 -12.35
N GLY A 640 4.02 1.73 -12.47
CA GLY A 640 4.12 1.01 -13.76
C GLY A 640 5.57 0.70 -14.16
N GLY A 641 6.53 1.36 -13.50
CA GLY A 641 7.95 1.09 -13.63
C GLY A 641 8.63 1.90 -14.72
N MET A 642 9.88 1.54 -15.00
CA MET A 642 10.77 2.28 -15.89
C MET A 642 10.27 2.46 -17.34
N PRO A 643 9.51 1.51 -17.94
CA PRO A 643 8.99 1.69 -19.28
C PRO A 643 8.06 2.91 -19.44
N ASP A 644 7.33 3.28 -18.38
CA ASP A 644 6.38 4.39 -18.40
C ASP A 644 7.07 5.77 -18.34
N LEU A 645 8.38 5.83 -18.10
CA LEU A 645 9.14 7.07 -17.99
C LEU A 645 9.35 7.76 -19.34
N ASN A 646 9.17 7.07 -20.48
CA ASN A 646 9.47 7.60 -21.83
C ASN A 646 10.87 8.26 -21.91
N PHE A 647 11.88 7.58 -21.38
CA PHE A 647 13.26 8.10 -21.32
C PHE A 647 13.87 8.25 -22.71
N LYS A 648 14.44 9.42 -23.00
CA LYS A 648 15.01 9.76 -24.30
C LYS A 648 16.50 10.08 -24.19
N ILE A 649 17.29 9.56 -25.13
CA ILE A 649 18.68 9.97 -25.33
C ILE A 649 18.81 10.61 -26.71
N SER A 650 19.15 11.89 -26.74
CA SER A 650 19.34 12.64 -27.97
C SER A 650 20.81 12.97 -28.17
N ARG A 651 21.26 12.92 -29.42
CA ARG A 651 22.62 13.34 -29.77
C ARG A 651 22.76 14.85 -29.64
N LEU A 652 23.78 15.28 -28.91
CA LEU A 652 24.19 16.67 -28.82
C LEU A 652 25.43 16.88 -29.70
N ASP A 653 25.27 17.56 -30.84
CA ASP A 653 26.35 17.81 -31.80
C ASP A 653 27.27 18.95 -31.32
N VAL A 654 28.02 18.68 -30.26
CA VAL A 654 29.01 19.58 -29.64
C VAL A 654 30.36 18.85 -29.45
N SER A 655 31.40 19.59 -29.03
CA SER A 655 32.69 18.98 -28.67
C SER A 655 32.50 17.94 -27.56
N THR A 656 33.29 16.86 -27.61
CA THR A 656 33.34 15.83 -26.55
C THR A 656 33.88 16.34 -25.22
N ASP A 657 34.36 17.58 -25.15
CA ASP A 657 34.78 18.20 -23.89
C ASP A 657 33.59 18.66 -23.04
N TRP A 658 32.43 18.87 -23.65
CA TRP A 658 31.22 19.33 -22.97
C TRP A 658 30.65 18.24 -22.07
N LEU A 659 29.97 18.65 -21.00
CA LEU A 659 29.19 17.74 -20.18
C LEU A 659 27.86 17.41 -20.89
N PRO A 660 27.25 16.24 -20.63
CA PRO A 660 25.88 16.03 -21.07
C PRO A 660 24.94 17.01 -20.35
N ILE A 661 23.84 17.36 -21.02
CA ILE A 661 22.78 18.21 -20.46
C ILE A 661 21.44 17.46 -20.46
N SER A 662 20.46 17.95 -19.74
CA SER A 662 19.14 17.32 -19.67
C SER A 662 18.00 18.32 -19.83
N HIS A 663 16.87 17.82 -20.32
CA HIS A 663 15.59 18.53 -20.31
C HIS A 663 14.61 17.69 -19.51
N THR A 664 14.56 17.94 -18.19
CA THR A 664 13.77 17.15 -17.23
C THR A 664 12.28 17.12 -17.56
N CYS A 665 11.72 18.21 -18.09
CA CYS A 665 10.31 18.28 -18.52
C CYS A 665 9.95 17.23 -19.58
N PHE A 666 10.93 16.74 -20.35
CA PHE A 666 10.78 15.78 -21.43
C PHE A 666 11.47 14.43 -21.15
N ASN A 667 12.00 14.22 -19.95
CA ASN A 667 12.77 13.02 -19.57
C ASN A 667 13.91 12.72 -20.57
N GLN A 668 14.60 13.78 -21.01
CA GLN A 668 15.54 13.75 -22.13
C GLN A 668 16.98 14.03 -21.67
N LEU A 669 17.89 13.15 -22.05
CA LEU A 669 19.34 13.30 -21.90
C LEU A 669 19.97 13.67 -23.24
N CYS A 670 20.63 14.82 -23.32
CA CYS A 670 21.39 15.24 -24.49
C CYS A 670 22.86 14.84 -24.30
N LEU A 671 23.29 13.84 -25.05
CA LEU A 671 24.57 13.16 -24.86
C LEU A 671 25.55 13.49 -26.01
N PRO A 672 26.69 14.14 -25.73
CA PRO A 672 27.77 14.31 -26.70
C PRO A 672 28.32 12.96 -27.23
N PRO A 673 28.85 12.91 -28.46
CA PRO A 673 29.37 11.67 -29.06
C PRO A 673 30.76 11.31 -28.51
N TYR A 674 30.85 11.01 -27.21
CA TYR A 674 32.10 10.64 -26.55
C TYR A 674 32.76 9.44 -27.23
N LYS A 675 34.08 9.53 -27.43
CA LYS A 675 34.87 8.53 -28.17
C LYS A 675 35.30 7.35 -27.31
N SER A 676 35.34 7.51 -25.98
CA SER A 676 35.78 6.46 -25.06
C SER A 676 34.80 6.26 -23.90
N LYS A 677 34.65 5.01 -23.46
CA LYS A 677 33.82 4.64 -22.30
C LYS A 677 34.31 5.30 -21.00
N LYS A 678 35.63 5.49 -20.87
CA LYS A 678 36.25 6.16 -19.70
C LYS A 678 35.85 7.63 -19.64
N ASP A 679 35.94 8.33 -20.77
CA ASP A 679 35.56 9.74 -20.89
C ASP A 679 34.06 9.93 -20.64
N LEU A 680 33.21 9.10 -21.28
CA LEU A 680 31.77 9.07 -21.02
C LEU A 680 31.46 8.90 -19.53
N ARG A 681 32.07 7.89 -18.88
CA ARG A 681 31.87 7.64 -17.45
C ARG A 681 32.25 8.85 -16.61
N HIS A 682 33.40 9.45 -16.89
CA HIS A 682 33.89 10.60 -16.14
C HIS A 682 32.96 11.81 -16.29
N LYS A 683 32.65 12.21 -17.54
CA LYS A 683 31.78 13.36 -17.85
C LYS A 683 30.36 13.16 -17.36
N LEU A 684 29.79 11.97 -17.53
CA LEU A 684 28.45 11.65 -17.03
C LEU A 684 28.41 11.72 -15.50
N THR A 685 29.41 11.17 -14.81
CA THR A 685 29.48 11.22 -13.35
C THR A 685 29.56 12.68 -12.86
N ILE A 686 30.39 13.51 -13.50
CA ILE A 686 30.46 14.94 -13.17
C ILE A 686 29.10 15.61 -13.33
N ALA A 687 28.41 15.41 -14.46
CA ALA A 687 27.13 16.05 -14.72
C ALA A 687 26.06 15.65 -13.68
N ILE A 688 25.91 14.35 -13.41
CA ILE A 688 24.86 13.86 -12.48
C ILE A 688 25.19 14.17 -11.01
N SER A 689 26.48 14.33 -10.66
CA SER A 689 26.89 14.69 -9.30
C SER A 689 26.78 16.19 -8.99
N ASN A 690 26.82 17.05 -10.01
CA ASN A 690 26.76 18.51 -9.87
C ASN A 690 25.46 19.12 -10.41
N ALA A 691 24.41 18.30 -10.56
CA ALA A 691 23.11 18.73 -11.07
C ALA A 691 22.34 19.66 -10.10
N GLU A 692 22.62 19.57 -8.80
CA GLU A 692 22.01 20.40 -7.75
C GLU A 692 23.10 21.04 -6.89
N GLY A 693 23.53 22.22 -7.33
CA GLY A 693 24.55 23.02 -6.68
C GLY A 693 25.06 24.04 -7.70
N PHE A 694 24.83 25.32 -7.40
CA PHE A 694 25.28 26.49 -8.15
C PHE A 694 25.35 26.31 -9.67
N GLY A 695 24.33 26.81 -10.37
CA GLY A 695 24.50 27.13 -11.78
C GLY A 695 25.83 27.86 -11.95
N LEU A 696 26.68 27.34 -12.82
CA LEU A 696 27.87 28.05 -13.27
C LEU A 696 27.39 29.38 -13.83
N GLU A 697 27.57 30.45 -13.05
CA GLU A 697 27.67 31.82 -13.57
C GLU A 697 28.86 31.93 -14.52
#